data_AF-A0A7J6UEK0-F1
#
_entry.id   AF-A0A7J6UEK0-F1
#
_cell.length_a   1.000
_cell.length_b   1.000
_cell.length_c   1.000
_cell.angle_alpha   90.00
_cell.angle_beta   90.00
_cell.angle_gamma   90.00
#
_symmetry.space_group_name_H-M   'P 1'
#
loop_
_entity.id
_entity.type
_entity.pdbx_description
1 polymer ?
#
loop_
_entity_poly.entity_id
_entity_poly.type
_entity_poly.pdbx_seq_one_letter_code
_entity_poly.pdbx_strand_id
1 'polypeptide(L)'
;MISTEDIGRSPYGTLLASAGDENMAACWGSHAPSVICSSLRCVLCQATSGVAPVEGPFRTATECRGDGSVMRVPSCCEAMQRSGGRLLEERPMRVALAGLCCHHPIVMQIEVKGDQAGDDQLTREEQQFWLGLLILESAASSIGRGAMTFDTQDRPLFNMEEVSTSGRYSSSRATIALSSSTGPSMDWPEFHNGVAFGLAVRPPRGRRPDREWFIRNMRWKRASDDSCFRRAGLLMGLGLHGYMTPDVFRADDWLVEIGMGNCASICAVLLGVGASNIGSRDLKACRLCYLHTPALSGQVDQSTGSSTQTLVQCCGVVALGLLHYKSAHVTLATTLLKNLRDLSSITGGSTECGVGLRPAYGVSLGVAFALAYADKPLPRNLEDELMACTKDIDSSVPAYIALGLLHYGKADSRVLEVLQLPRTRHQLCRRRPNCWFAVAVARTMVQGEVPDLPSFVGGCREKYRATAGESSPFVEAEAALYMEAGCMLGLALSNMGSDDLGVRDRILAALERMLRMESWQEGMPSVTSFGAITSHPPDDCGPDSKTLLTCRLSVLLSAATVMAGSGCPRVSAFIDRVRQKVFESTHTPAAEFEFVYGIHQAQHLATGLLHLGWGRCKLKNNALGRAVVLLALWPGYRHDVSDMNVCMLRDSTRWFDKSDGIYTPQQARTPATEFDHDNRPSIVSILDEPIGCDVAIIGGGISGCSLAWVLVRFTDINSVVVLERHNNVGRVCSHAKNNSQTLHRGDIETNYSIQKARRANAQAELLRRFTTTVLEEPERDSCIFRMSKVCLGVGEEEQELLRQRYESFHEEFPLMRFTEKKEEIFRLEPAVVLEDLDGSSFRSEPLAAIAIEDEYAAVNYGELTHSFVRHSRRHASETGKKVEFITSTKVESLAPSDDGDVMLRCSMNDVEVRARFCIVSAGGYSLLLAHSLGLARHLSLLPIAGSFFFAGSSGAYQRLLNGKVYAVQDPALPFAAPHADPDVAKLGHPTRFGPTAAFHPMMERYLLESLPDALRTMQLTDPATIAALADILAERSHLIGYALAQMTYEAPLLGEHQYAINEAGRLVPAIARGRVRLSPAWGFGGVRPQLLDTRKKTLLMGAGKIIEPEVPNMIFNITPSPGATVCLASALSDALRICDNLGAEFDYDEVMRLLAVNLRDPCVAELVLT
;
A
#
# COMPACT_ATOMS: atom_id res chain seq x y z
N MET A 1 20.72 34.68 -7.25
CA MET A 1 20.60 34.05 -5.92
C MET A 1 20.16 35.14 -4.95
N ILE A 2 19.44 34.81 -3.89
CA ILE A 2 19.01 35.76 -2.83
C ILE A 2 19.34 35.08 -1.49
N SER A 3 19.85 35.83 -0.53
CA SER A 3 20.39 35.31 0.73
C SER A 3 19.33 34.68 1.65
N THR A 4 19.81 33.95 2.66
CA THR A 4 18.99 33.26 3.67
C THR A 4 18.66 34.13 4.89
N GLU A 5 19.36 35.25 5.09
CA GLU A 5 19.31 36.03 6.35
C GLU A 5 17.94 36.66 6.63
N ASP A 6 17.23 37.16 5.62
CA ASP A 6 15.87 37.74 5.78
C ASP A 6 14.80 36.70 6.19
N ILE A 7 15.12 35.40 6.11
CA ILE A 7 14.25 34.31 6.61
C ILE A 7 14.43 34.16 8.13
N GLY A 8 15.65 34.37 8.64
CA GLY A 8 16.05 34.13 10.04
C GLY A 8 15.48 35.11 11.06
N ARG A 9 14.76 36.16 10.64
CA ARG A 9 14.08 37.13 11.52
C ARG A 9 12.56 37.08 11.44
N SER A 10 11.99 36.01 10.87
CA SER A 10 10.55 35.81 10.75
C SER A 10 10.13 34.48 11.40
N PRO A 11 8.92 34.33 11.98
CA PRO A 11 8.52 33.14 12.76
C PRO A 11 8.47 31.79 12.01
N TYR A 12 8.83 31.77 10.73
CA TYR A 12 8.79 30.58 9.87
C TYR A 12 9.90 29.55 10.14
N GLY A 13 10.98 29.92 10.85
CA GLY A 13 12.05 28.98 11.21
C GLY A 13 11.60 27.96 12.28
N THR A 14 11.07 28.45 13.39
CA THR A 14 10.76 27.64 14.58
C THR A 14 9.61 26.65 14.35
N LEU A 15 8.61 27.04 13.55
CA LEU A 15 7.41 26.24 13.26
C LEU A 15 7.68 24.99 12.40
N LEU A 16 8.82 24.91 11.71
CA LEU A 16 9.22 23.70 10.99
C LEU A 16 9.91 22.67 11.89
N ALA A 17 10.54 23.11 12.98
CA ALA A 17 11.14 22.22 13.98
C ALA A 17 10.07 21.61 14.91
N SER A 18 9.05 22.39 15.30
CA SER A 18 7.97 21.94 16.19
C SER A 18 6.80 21.23 15.47
N ALA A 19 7.00 20.75 14.25
CA ALA A 19 5.98 20.05 13.45
C ALA A 19 6.19 18.53 13.38
N GLY A 20 7.28 18.02 13.96
CA GLY A 20 7.51 16.59 14.19
C GLY A 20 6.76 16.08 15.41
N ASP A 21 5.42 16.23 15.45
CA ASP A 21 4.57 15.83 16.59
C ASP A 21 3.69 14.62 16.22
N GLU A 22 4.35 13.48 16.19
CA GLU A 22 3.81 12.15 16.44
C GLU A 22 2.80 11.48 15.52
N ASN A 23 1.57 11.99 15.43
CA ASN A 23 0.38 11.12 15.34
C ASN A 23 0.17 10.33 14.01
N MET A 24 1.15 10.35 13.12
CA MET A 24 1.07 9.96 11.70
C MET A 24 1.20 8.45 11.41
N ALA A 25 1.97 7.71 12.22
CA ALA A 25 2.38 6.32 11.88
C ALA A 25 1.29 5.23 11.94
N ALA A 26 0.14 5.48 12.58
CA ALA A 26 -0.67 4.40 13.19
C ALA A 26 -1.71 3.69 12.29
N CYS A 27 -1.76 3.98 10.97
CA CYS A 27 -2.81 3.47 10.07
C CYS A 27 -2.33 2.69 8.83
N TRP A 28 -1.02 2.42 8.68
CA TRP A 28 -0.43 2.01 7.39
C TRP A 28 -0.22 0.49 7.24
N GLY A 29 -1.31 -0.26 7.36
CA GLY A 29 -1.37 -1.71 7.18
C GLY A 29 -1.38 -2.16 5.71
N SER A 30 -0.21 -2.43 5.14
CA SER A 30 0.00 -3.30 3.96
C SER A 30 -0.62 -2.98 2.59
N HIS A 31 -1.44 -1.93 2.41
CA HIS A 31 -2.17 -1.67 1.15
C HIS A 31 -1.84 -0.30 0.51
N ALA A 32 -0.78 -0.22 -0.32
CA ALA A 32 -0.42 1.02 -1.03
C ALA A 32 0.11 0.84 -2.48
N PRO A 33 -0.73 0.51 -3.49
CA PRO A 33 -0.26 0.28 -4.86
C PRO A 33 -1.13 0.84 -6.03
N SER A 34 -1.92 1.90 -5.85
CA SER A 34 -2.76 2.46 -6.97
C SER A 34 -2.88 4.00 -7.02
N VAL A 35 -2.06 4.70 -6.24
CA VAL A 35 -2.38 6.04 -5.73
C VAL A 35 -2.36 7.16 -6.78
N ILE A 36 -1.29 7.22 -7.58
CA ILE A 36 -0.94 8.47 -8.26
C ILE A 36 -1.77 8.73 -9.53
N CYS A 37 -2.26 7.67 -10.21
CA CYS A 37 -3.22 7.81 -11.30
C CYS A 37 -4.58 8.37 -10.82
N SER A 38 -5.06 7.86 -9.69
CA SER A 38 -6.46 8.03 -9.28
C SER A 38 -6.72 9.44 -8.73
N SER A 39 -5.80 9.93 -7.89
CA SER A 39 -5.79 11.27 -7.28
C SER A 39 -5.94 12.42 -8.29
N LEU A 40 -5.60 12.13 -9.55
CA LEU A 40 -5.32 13.07 -10.61
C LEU A 40 -6.21 12.86 -11.86
N ARG A 41 -7.04 11.81 -11.84
CA ARG A 41 -8.21 11.61 -12.72
C ARG A 41 -9.48 12.29 -12.22
N CYS A 42 -9.49 12.80 -10.98
CA CYS A 42 -10.67 13.38 -10.33
C CYS A 42 -11.21 14.67 -10.98
N VAL A 43 -10.57 15.14 -12.05
CA VAL A 43 -11.08 16.19 -12.93
C VAL A 43 -11.67 15.49 -14.16
N LEU A 44 -13.00 15.56 -14.33
CA LEU A 44 -13.86 15.25 -15.52
C LEU A 44 -14.86 14.06 -15.33
N CYS A 45 -16.16 14.28 -15.61
CA CYS A 45 -17.24 13.83 -14.69
C CYS A 45 -18.75 13.92 -15.20
N GLN A 46 -19.75 12.97 -15.26
CA GLN A 46 -19.95 11.46 -15.28
C GLN A 46 -21.50 11.13 -15.40
N ALA A 47 -22.18 9.94 -15.45
CA ALA A 47 -21.86 8.48 -15.56
C ALA A 47 -22.87 7.61 -16.40
N THR A 48 -24.18 7.52 -16.07
CA THR A 48 -25.10 6.40 -16.46
C THR A 48 -26.22 6.78 -17.46
N SER A 49 -27.17 5.95 -17.98
CA SER A 49 -27.55 4.51 -18.05
C SER A 49 -28.59 4.34 -19.20
N GLY A 50 -29.04 3.18 -19.69
CA GLY A 50 -28.80 1.76 -19.38
C GLY A 50 -30.10 0.90 -19.54
N VAL A 51 -30.02 -0.27 -20.21
CA VAL A 51 -31.07 -1.31 -20.41
C VAL A 51 -30.38 -2.70 -20.42
N ALA A 52 -31.07 -3.78 -20.05
CA ALA A 52 -30.56 -5.15 -19.79
C ALA A 52 -30.43 -6.03 -21.08
N PRO A 53 -29.95 -7.32 -21.05
CA PRO A 53 -29.63 -8.20 -19.91
C PRO A 53 -28.34 -9.09 -20.06
N VAL A 54 -28.26 -10.20 -19.29
CA VAL A 54 -27.29 -11.33 -19.28
C VAL A 54 -25.98 -11.09 -18.49
N GLU A 55 -25.45 -11.99 -17.64
CA GLU A 55 -26.05 -13.00 -16.73
C GLU A 55 -25.12 -13.15 -15.50
N GLY A 56 -25.66 -13.34 -14.29
CA GLY A 56 -24.87 -13.53 -13.05
C GLY A 56 -25.71 -13.54 -11.76
N PRO A 57 -25.23 -14.13 -10.66
CA PRO A 57 -26.06 -14.42 -9.47
C PRO A 57 -26.40 -13.20 -8.60
N PHE A 58 -25.58 -12.14 -8.64
CA PHE A 58 -25.79 -10.88 -7.92
C PHE A 58 -26.17 -9.77 -8.92
N ARG A 59 -27.46 -9.46 -9.00
CA ARG A 59 -28.01 -8.31 -9.73
C ARG A 59 -27.89 -7.02 -8.90
N THR A 60 -28.04 -5.85 -9.53
CA THR A 60 -28.35 -4.59 -8.82
C THR A 60 -29.77 -4.10 -9.13
N ALA A 61 -30.45 -3.52 -8.14
CA ALA A 61 -31.85 -3.10 -8.22
C ALA A 61 -32.03 -1.57 -8.18
N THR A 62 -31.85 -0.94 -9.32
CA THR A 62 -32.34 0.43 -9.57
C THR A 62 -33.82 0.48 -9.97
N GLU A 63 -34.62 -0.48 -9.49
CA GLU A 63 -36.08 -0.43 -9.53
C GLU A 63 -36.67 0.03 -8.19
N CYS A 64 -37.18 1.27 -8.18
CA CYS A 64 -38.39 1.58 -7.42
C CYS A 64 -39.57 1.56 -8.41
N ARG A 65 -40.69 0.98 -7.96
CA ARG A 65 -41.78 0.52 -8.83
C ARG A 65 -42.37 1.62 -9.71
N GLY A 66 -42.90 1.19 -10.86
CA GLY A 66 -43.80 2.01 -11.67
C GLY A 66 -45.09 2.34 -10.91
N ASP A 67 -45.15 3.57 -10.43
CA ASP A 67 -46.36 4.34 -10.17
C ASP A 67 -46.08 5.79 -10.63
N GLY A 68 -47.12 6.59 -10.89
CA GLY A 68 -47.02 7.91 -11.55
C GLY A 68 -46.31 9.00 -10.75
N SER A 69 -45.69 8.67 -9.61
CA SER A 69 -45.01 9.62 -8.73
C SER A 69 -43.66 10.08 -9.26
N VAL A 70 -43.46 11.40 -9.30
CA VAL A 70 -42.22 12.09 -9.69
C VAL A 70 -40.98 11.41 -9.11
N MET A 71 -40.04 11.04 -10.00
CA MET A 71 -38.72 10.49 -9.68
C MET A 71 -37.96 11.43 -8.71
N ARG A 72 -38.00 11.11 -7.41
CA ARG A 72 -37.28 11.89 -6.38
C ARG A 72 -35.79 11.65 -6.51
N VAL A 73 -35.07 12.73 -6.80
CA VAL A 73 -33.61 12.78 -6.78
C VAL A 73 -33.14 12.89 -5.31
N PRO A 74 -32.03 12.24 -4.90
CA PRO A 74 -31.57 12.22 -3.50
C PRO A 74 -31.32 13.61 -2.87
N SER A 75 -31.34 13.70 -1.54
CA SER A 75 -31.19 14.96 -0.78
C SER A 75 -29.86 15.71 -1.01
N CYS A 76 -28.76 15.00 -1.26
CA CYS A 76 -27.50 15.60 -1.71
C CYS A 76 -27.62 16.17 -3.14
N CYS A 77 -28.30 15.44 -4.01
CA CYS A 77 -28.56 15.85 -5.38
C CYS A 77 -29.68 16.91 -5.49
N GLU A 78 -30.53 17.13 -4.48
CA GLU A 78 -31.43 18.30 -4.41
C GLU A 78 -30.66 19.63 -4.41
N ALA A 79 -29.41 19.64 -3.91
CA ALA A 79 -28.52 20.79 -4.02
C ALA A 79 -28.21 21.09 -5.49
N MET A 80 -27.79 20.05 -6.21
CA MET A 80 -27.43 20.06 -7.62
C MET A 80 -28.65 20.36 -8.49
N GLN A 81 -29.85 19.92 -8.09
CA GLN A 81 -31.09 20.22 -8.78
C GLN A 81 -31.39 21.72 -8.86
N ARG A 82 -31.11 22.45 -7.78
CA ARG A 82 -31.40 23.88 -7.69
C ARG A 82 -30.40 24.73 -8.51
N SER A 83 -29.22 24.20 -8.83
CA SER A 83 -28.20 24.91 -9.62
C SER A 83 -28.07 24.47 -11.09
N GLY A 84 -28.56 23.28 -11.47
CA GLY A 84 -28.63 22.84 -12.86
C GLY A 84 -29.69 23.62 -13.69
N GLY A 85 -30.77 24.07 -13.06
CA GLY A 85 -31.84 24.83 -13.73
C GLY A 85 -32.64 23.99 -14.74
N ARG A 86 -33.21 24.63 -15.77
CA ARG A 86 -34.05 23.96 -16.79
C ARG A 86 -33.38 22.78 -17.51
N LEU A 87 -32.05 22.71 -17.55
CA LEU A 87 -31.29 21.61 -18.16
C LEU A 87 -31.62 20.24 -17.50
N LEU A 88 -32.05 20.25 -16.24
CA LEU A 88 -32.51 19.06 -15.53
C LEU A 88 -33.94 18.63 -15.89
N GLU A 89 -34.62 19.27 -16.83
CA GLU A 89 -35.84 18.74 -17.43
C GLU A 89 -35.50 17.63 -18.46
N GLU A 90 -34.27 17.61 -18.97
CA GLU A 90 -33.80 16.59 -19.91
C GLU A 90 -33.53 15.25 -19.23
N ARG A 91 -34.21 14.20 -19.71
CA ARG A 91 -34.08 12.82 -19.21
C ARG A 91 -32.62 12.33 -19.15
N PRO A 92 -31.75 12.54 -20.16
CA PRO A 92 -30.36 12.07 -20.12
C PRO A 92 -29.54 12.62 -18.96
N MET A 93 -29.71 13.89 -18.54
CA MET A 93 -28.90 14.45 -17.45
C MET A 93 -29.30 13.91 -16.07
N ARG A 94 -30.58 13.62 -15.83
CA ARG A 94 -31.02 12.93 -14.60
C ARG A 94 -30.49 11.50 -14.55
N VAL A 95 -30.58 10.83 -15.69
CA VAL A 95 -30.10 9.46 -15.92
C VAL A 95 -28.58 9.37 -15.73
N ALA A 96 -27.82 10.37 -16.19
CA ALA A 96 -26.38 10.51 -15.96
C ALA A 96 -26.02 10.75 -14.50
N LEU A 97 -26.73 11.63 -13.80
CA LEU A 97 -26.53 11.94 -12.38
C LEU A 97 -26.85 10.75 -11.45
N ALA A 98 -27.85 9.93 -11.78
CA ALA A 98 -28.36 8.91 -10.88
C ALA A 98 -27.28 7.90 -10.45
N GLY A 99 -26.48 7.41 -11.40
CA GLY A 99 -25.32 6.53 -11.13
C GLY A 99 -24.04 7.25 -10.72
N LEU A 100 -24.14 8.49 -10.22
CA LEU A 100 -23.08 9.21 -9.50
C LEU A 100 -23.24 9.17 -7.99
N CYS A 101 -24.38 8.65 -7.55
CA CYS A 101 -24.75 8.64 -6.15
C CYS A 101 -24.06 7.47 -5.43
N CYS A 102 -22.78 7.67 -5.11
CA CYS A 102 -22.03 6.76 -4.24
C CYS A 102 -22.49 6.81 -2.76
N HIS A 103 -23.31 7.80 -2.39
CA HIS A 103 -23.74 8.10 -1.02
C HIS A 103 -24.93 7.25 -0.54
N HIS A 104 -25.40 6.26 -1.30
CA HIS A 104 -26.61 5.49 -0.99
C HIS A 104 -26.36 3.98 -0.94
N PRO A 105 -27.07 3.22 -0.08
CA PRO A 105 -26.92 1.76 0.01
C PRO A 105 -27.17 1.08 -1.33
N ILE A 106 -26.18 0.31 -1.81
CA ILE A 106 -26.23 -0.34 -3.12
C ILE A 106 -27.29 -1.43 -3.10
N VAL A 107 -28.33 -1.29 -3.91
CA VAL A 107 -29.41 -2.28 -3.90
C VAL A 107 -28.97 -3.52 -4.66
N MET A 108 -28.85 -4.66 -3.98
CA MET A 108 -28.50 -5.96 -4.55
C MET A 108 -29.75 -6.80 -4.75
N GLN A 109 -29.78 -7.67 -5.76
CA GLN A 109 -30.76 -8.77 -5.84
C GLN A 109 -30.00 -10.09 -5.99
N ILE A 110 -30.13 -10.98 -5.00
CA ILE A 110 -29.69 -12.36 -5.13
C ILE A 110 -30.75 -13.10 -5.96
N GLU A 111 -30.34 -13.72 -7.06
CA GLU A 111 -31.12 -14.81 -7.65
C GLU A 111 -30.78 -16.11 -6.93
N VAL A 112 -31.61 -16.47 -5.95
CA VAL A 112 -31.65 -17.87 -5.48
C VAL A 112 -32.37 -18.66 -6.57
N LYS A 113 -31.63 -19.38 -7.40
CA LYS A 113 -32.22 -20.36 -8.33
C LYS A 113 -32.86 -21.47 -7.48
N GLY A 114 -34.17 -21.63 -7.61
CA GLY A 114 -34.97 -22.43 -6.69
C GLY A 114 -34.79 -23.95 -6.80
N ASP A 115 -35.36 -24.63 -5.81
CA ASP A 115 -35.70 -26.05 -5.80
C ASP A 115 -34.56 -27.09 -5.78
N GLN A 116 -33.42 -26.75 -5.17
CA GLN A 116 -32.61 -27.73 -4.42
C GLN A 116 -32.37 -27.25 -2.98
N ALA A 117 -33.15 -27.80 -2.04
CA ALA A 117 -32.96 -27.58 -0.61
C ALA A 117 -31.84 -28.50 -0.11
N GLY A 118 -30.63 -27.94 0.03
CA GLY A 118 -29.42 -28.64 0.46
C GLY A 118 -28.42 -27.64 1.06
N ASP A 119 -27.42 -27.23 0.27
CA ASP A 119 -26.23 -26.52 0.77
C ASP A 119 -26.10 -25.03 0.37
N ASP A 120 -26.76 -24.56 -0.71
CA ASP A 120 -26.47 -23.27 -1.35
C ASP A 120 -27.01 -22.01 -0.61
N GLN A 121 -26.62 -21.80 0.65
CA GLN A 121 -26.56 -20.45 1.22
C GLN A 121 -25.17 -19.85 1.00
N LEU A 122 -25.05 -19.01 -0.03
CA LEU A 122 -23.89 -18.13 -0.29
C LEU A 122 -23.29 -17.61 1.02
N THR A 123 -22.02 -17.92 1.25
CA THR A 123 -21.37 -17.68 2.54
C THR A 123 -21.29 -16.19 2.88
N ARG A 124 -21.18 -15.86 4.17
CA ARG A 124 -21.02 -14.46 4.62
C ARG A 124 -19.78 -13.80 3.99
N GLU A 125 -18.74 -14.59 3.69
CA GLU A 125 -17.50 -14.12 3.06
C GLU A 125 -17.70 -13.79 1.58
N GLU A 126 -18.37 -14.65 0.81
CA GLU A 126 -18.73 -14.35 -0.58
C GLU A 126 -19.64 -13.12 -0.67
N GLN A 127 -20.63 -13.00 0.23
CA GLN A 127 -21.49 -11.82 0.29
C GLN A 127 -20.69 -10.53 0.54
N GLN A 128 -19.62 -10.58 1.33
CA GLN A 128 -18.72 -9.43 1.57
C GLN A 128 -17.82 -9.14 0.35
N PHE A 129 -17.30 -10.17 -0.33
CA PHE A 129 -16.50 -10.00 -1.55
C PHE A 129 -17.30 -9.34 -2.69
N TRP A 130 -18.50 -9.85 -2.99
CA TRP A 130 -19.37 -9.28 -4.02
C TRP A 130 -19.88 -7.88 -3.65
N LEU A 131 -20.15 -7.63 -2.36
CA LEU A 131 -20.44 -6.28 -1.87
C LEU A 131 -19.25 -5.32 -2.05
N GLY A 132 -18.03 -5.79 -1.80
CA GLY A 132 -16.79 -5.01 -2.00
C GLY A 132 -16.57 -4.60 -3.47
N LEU A 133 -16.78 -5.52 -4.42
CA LEU A 133 -16.72 -5.22 -5.86
C LEU A 133 -17.72 -4.11 -6.26
N LEU A 134 -18.98 -4.25 -5.83
CA LEU A 134 -20.04 -3.28 -6.11
C LEU A 134 -19.78 -1.92 -5.44
N ILE A 135 -19.25 -1.92 -4.21
CA ILE A 135 -18.83 -0.70 -3.51
C ILE A 135 -17.70 0.01 -4.27
N LEU A 136 -16.78 -0.71 -4.92
CA LEU A 136 -15.73 -0.09 -5.71
C LEU A 136 -16.22 0.49 -7.04
N GLU A 137 -17.17 -0.16 -7.73
CA GLU A 137 -17.84 0.46 -8.89
C GLU A 137 -18.56 1.76 -8.48
N SER A 138 -19.26 1.74 -7.35
CA SER A 138 -19.96 2.90 -6.78
C SER A 138 -18.98 3.99 -6.31
N ALA A 139 -17.90 3.64 -5.63
CA ALA A 139 -16.84 4.55 -5.21
C ALA A 139 -16.12 5.22 -6.39
N ALA A 140 -15.95 4.50 -7.50
CA ALA A 140 -15.41 5.07 -8.73
C ALA A 140 -16.35 6.15 -9.33
N SER A 141 -17.62 6.18 -8.93
CA SER A 141 -18.56 7.26 -9.24
C SER A 141 -18.31 8.57 -8.45
N SER A 142 -17.24 8.64 -7.64
CA SER A 142 -16.74 9.90 -7.07
C SER A 142 -15.77 10.64 -7.98
N ILE A 143 -14.81 9.93 -8.61
CA ILE A 143 -13.85 10.50 -9.60
C ILE A 143 -14.56 11.38 -10.62
N GLY A 144 -15.78 11.00 -10.98
CA GLY A 144 -16.59 11.71 -11.94
C GLY A 144 -17.85 12.43 -11.39
N ARG A 145 -18.08 12.55 -10.08
CA ARG A 145 -19.17 13.44 -9.64
C ARG A 145 -18.77 14.91 -9.73
N GLY A 146 -17.50 15.21 -9.47
CA GLY A 146 -17.00 16.57 -9.19
C GLY A 146 -17.16 17.60 -10.30
N ALA A 147 -17.03 17.17 -11.55
CA ALA A 147 -17.05 18.03 -12.73
C ALA A 147 -18.23 17.83 -13.69
N MET A 148 -19.18 16.96 -13.38
CA MET A 148 -20.56 17.15 -13.82
C MET A 148 -21.08 18.38 -13.08
N THR A 149 -20.68 18.46 -11.81
CA THR A 149 -20.96 19.54 -10.87
C THR A 149 -19.88 20.66 -10.82
N PHE A 150 -18.91 20.73 -11.73
CA PHE A 150 -17.78 21.69 -11.64
C PHE A 150 -18.24 23.13 -11.82
N ASP A 151 -17.88 23.99 -10.85
CA ASP A 151 -18.36 25.37 -10.74
C ASP A 151 -19.91 25.46 -10.63
N THR A 152 -20.59 24.51 -9.96
CA THR A 152 -22.07 24.47 -9.92
C THR A 152 -22.71 24.64 -8.55
N GLN A 153 -21.99 24.56 -7.43
CA GLN A 153 -22.60 24.59 -6.09
C GLN A 153 -22.15 25.79 -5.26
N ASP A 154 -23.03 26.78 -5.07
CA ASP A 154 -22.84 27.92 -4.14
C ASP A 154 -23.01 27.53 -2.64
N ARG A 155 -22.91 26.23 -2.30
CA ARG A 155 -23.11 25.73 -0.92
C ARG A 155 -21.82 25.86 -0.08
N PRO A 156 -21.94 26.07 1.25
CA PRO A 156 -20.79 26.01 2.16
C PRO A 156 -20.35 24.55 2.40
N LEU A 157 -19.06 24.35 2.64
CA LEU A 157 -18.39 23.03 2.60
C LEU A 157 -18.59 22.12 3.83
N PHE A 158 -19.36 22.54 4.84
CA PHE A 158 -19.36 21.91 6.17
C PHE A 158 -19.93 20.49 6.26
N ASN A 159 -20.50 19.92 5.19
CA ASN A 159 -21.22 18.66 5.25
C ASN A 159 -21.04 17.86 3.95
N MET A 160 -19.86 17.28 3.77
CA MET A 160 -19.57 16.29 2.73
C MET A 160 -20.19 14.94 3.15
N GLU A 161 -20.90 14.28 2.25
CA GLU A 161 -21.46 12.94 2.50
C GLU A 161 -20.43 11.85 2.17
N GLU A 162 -20.40 10.80 2.97
CA GLU A 162 -19.48 9.66 2.80
C GLU A 162 -19.85 8.78 1.61
N VAL A 163 -18.91 7.95 1.14
CA VAL A 163 -19.19 6.84 0.23
C VAL A 163 -19.90 5.73 1.02
N SER A 164 -21.04 5.26 0.52
CA SER A 164 -21.82 4.21 1.18
C SER A 164 -21.08 2.87 1.14
N THR A 165 -20.55 2.46 2.29
CA THR A 165 -19.99 1.13 2.55
C THR A 165 -21.06 0.06 2.80
N SER A 166 -22.31 0.30 2.38
CA SER A 166 -23.45 -0.59 2.64
C SER A 166 -24.19 -1.00 1.37
N GLY A 167 -24.75 -2.21 1.40
CA GLY A 167 -25.66 -2.75 0.40
C GLY A 167 -27.01 -3.11 1.01
N ARG A 168 -28.05 -3.22 0.19
CA ARG A 168 -29.41 -3.59 0.63
C ARG A 168 -30.05 -4.59 -0.32
N TYR A 169 -30.51 -5.73 0.18
CA TYR A 169 -31.21 -6.72 -0.64
C TYR A 169 -32.57 -6.20 -1.11
N SER A 170 -32.91 -6.38 -2.40
CA SER A 170 -34.16 -5.87 -2.98
C SER A 170 -35.39 -6.64 -2.53
N SER A 171 -35.23 -7.93 -2.22
CA SER A 171 -36.28 -8.85 -1.77
C SER A 171 -36.67 -8.61 -0.31
N SER A 172 -35.71 -8.71 0.61
CA SER A 172 -35.94 -8.59 2.06
C SER A 172 -35.85 -7.15 2.60
N ARG A 173 -35.27 -6.22 1.82
CA ARG A 173 -34.86 -4.87 2.26
C ARG A 173 -33.84 -4.83 3.41
N ALA A 174 -33.31 -5.98 3.84
CA ALA A 174 -32.24 -6.02 4.83
C ALA A 174 -30.96 -5.36 4.29
N THR A 175 -30.27 -4.61 5.14
CA THR A 175 -28.98 -3.97 4.85
C THR A 175 -27.82 -4.80 5.39
N ILE A 176 -26.75 -4.89 4.62
CA ILE A 176 -25.46 -5.44 5.00
C ILE A 176 -24.40 -4.34 4.86
N ALA A 177 -23.54 -4.20 5.86
CA ALA A 177 -22.38 -3.31 5.81
C ALA A 177 -21.13 -4.10 5.39
N LEU A 178 -20.22 -3.43 4.69
CA LEU A 178 -18.89 -3.94 4.40
C LEU A 178 -18.08 -4.02 5.70
N SER A 179 -17.43 -5.16 5.93
CA SER A 179 -16.58 -5.37 7.10
C SER A 179 -15.16 -4.84 6.86
N SER A 180 -14.63 -4.11 7.83
CA SER A 180 -13.28 -3.53 7.78
C SER A 180 -12.15 -4.56 7.74
N SER A 181 -12.42 -5.83 8.03
CA SER A 181 -11.42 -6.92 8.00
C SER A 181 -11.37 -7.70 6.69
N THR A 182 -12.36 -7.55 5.80
CA THR A 182 -12.47 -8.31 4.54
C THR A 182 -12.83 -7.48 3.31
N GLY A 183 -13.24 -6.23 3.48
CA GLY A 183 -13.52 -5.29 2.40
C GLY A 183 -12.29 -4.52 1.89
N PRO A 184 -12.37 -3.92 0.68
CA PRO A 184 -11.34 -3.03 0.16
C PRO A 184 -11.20 -1.72 0.97
N SER A 185 -10.00 -1.13 0.97
CA SER A 185 -9.76 0.19 1.58
C SER A 185 -10.61 1.28 0.89
N MET A 186 -11.16 2.17 1.72
CA MET A 186 -11.96 3.32 1.30
C MET A 186 -11.16 4.64 1.30
N ASP A 187 -9.86 4.63 1.57
CA ASP A 187 -9.03 5.84 1.69
C ASP A 187 -9.02 6.67 0.40
N TRP A 188 -8.74 6.03 -0.73
CA TRP A 188 -8.72 6.68 -2.04
C TRP A 188 -10.13 6.95 -2.60
N PRO A 189 -11.12 6.05 -2.47
CA PRO A 189 -12.54 6.39 -2.58
C PRO A 189 -12.94 7.70 -1.89
N GLU A 190 -12.53 7.90 -0.64
CA GLU A 190 -12.83 9.10 0.13
C GLU A 190 -11.99 10.32 -0.26
N PHE A 191 -10.72 10.14 -0.67
CA PHE A 191 -9.95 11.20 -1.30
C PHE A 191 -10.66 11.73 -2.55
N HIS A 192 -11.07 10.84 -3.46
CA HIS A 192 -11.77 11.23 -4.69
C HIS A 192 -13.16 11.82 -4.41
N ASN A 193 -13.85 11.33 -3.38
CA ASN A 193 -15.08 11.92 -2.84
C ASN A 193 -14.86 13.38 -2.43
N GLY A 194 -13.78 13.65 -1.67
CA GLY A 194 -13.35 15.00 -1.29
C GLY A 194 -13.01 15.89 -2.49
N VAL A 195 -12.23 15.40 -3.48
CA VAL A 195 -11.91 16.18 -4.69
C VAL A 195 -13.19 16.54 -5.45
N ALA A 196 -14.16 15.61 -5.51
CA ALA A 196 -15.44 15.87 -6.16
C ALA A 196 -16.24 17.00 -5.47
N PHE A 197 -16.28 17.03 -4.13
CA PHE A 197 -16.88 18.15 -3.40
C PHE A 197 -16.13 19.46 -3.63
N GLY A 198 -14.79 19.44 -3.61
CA GLY A 198 -13.98 20.65 -3.85
C GLY A 198 -14.16 21.23 -5.26
N LEU A 199 -14.21 20.38 -6.29
CA LEU A 199 -14.49 20.80 -7.67
C LEU A 199 -15.92 21.27 -7.87
N ALA A 200 -16.88 20.78 -7.08
CA ALA A 200 -18.26 21.22 -7.18
C ALA A 200 -18.47 22.69 -6.75
N VAL A 201 -17.57 23.25 -5.92
CA VAL A 201 -17.69 24.59 -5.32
C VAL A 201 -17.78 25.68 -6.37
N ARG A 202 -18.75 26.58 -6.18
CA ARG A 202 -18.92 27.84 -6.88
C ARG A 202 -18.81 29.01 -5.89
N PRO A 203 -17.91 30.00 -6.10
CA PRO A 203 -17.80 31.14 -5.21
C PRO A 203 -19.00 32.11 -5.33
N PRO A 204 -19.59 32.57 -4.20
CA PRO A 204 -20.80 33.38 -4.22
C PRO A 204 -20.59 34.70 -4.97
N ARG A 205 -21.52 35.02 -5.87
CA ARG A 205 -21.49 36.21 -6.76
C ARG A 205 -20.28 36.27 -7.70
N GLY A 206 -19.58 35.16 -7.94
CA GLY A 206 -18.48 35.09 -8.91
C GLY A 206 -17.21 35.87 -8.51
N ARG A 207 -17.10 36.31 -7.25
CA ARG A 207 -15.84 36.83 -6.70
C ARG A 207 -14.93 35.66 -6.36
N ARG A 208 -13.61 35.79 -6.55
CA ARG A 208 -12.66 34.78 -6.03
C ARG A 208 -12.81 34.68 -4.50
N PRO A 209 -12.68 33.49 -3.89
CA PRO A 209 -12.61 33.34 -2.45
C PRO A 209 -11.54 34.24 -1.84
N ASP A 210 -11.84 34.78 -0.66
CA ASP A 210 -10.90 35.51 0.18
C ASP A 210 -10.48 34.67 1.40
N ARG A 211 -9.55 35.19 2.20
CA ARG A 211 -9.04 34.52 3.41
C ARG A 211 -10.16 34.24 4.42
N GLU A 212 -11.18 35.08 4.52
CA GLU A 212 -12.32 34.87 5.42
C GLU A 212 -13.22 33.73 4.90
N TRP A 213 -13.55 33.68 3.62
CA TRP A 213 -14.28 32.57 3.00
C TRP A 213 -13.53 31.26 3.21
N PHE A 214 -12.21 31.23 3.00
CA PHE A 214 -11.42 30.01 3.17
C PHE A 214 -11.42 29.56 4.64
N ILE A 215 -11.03 30.44 5.57
CA ILE A 215 -11.04 30.13 7.01
C ILE A 215 -12.45 29.72 7.46
N ARG A 216 -13.51 30.39 6.99
CA ARG A 216 -14.88 30.06 7.39
C ARG A 216 -15.29 28.68 6.92
N ASN A 217 -15.09 28.34 5.65
CA ASN A 217 -15.53 27.05 5.08
C ASN A 217 -14.60 25.88 5.47
N MET A 218 -13.32 26.13 5.76
CA MET A 218 -12.36 25.13 6.22
C MET A 218 -12.28 25.00 7.77
N ARG A 219 -12.97 25.87 8.53
CA ARG A 219 -13.24 25.69 9.97
C ARG A 219 -14.29 24.60 10.22
N TRP A 220 -14.04 23.42 9.66
CA TRP A 220 -14.58 22.19 10.24
C TRP A 220 -13.96 21.99 11.63
N LYS A 221 -14.59 21.19 12.50
CA LYS A 221 -14.03 20.94 13.84
C LYS A 221 -12.69 20.22 13.72
N ARG A 222 -11.80 20.42 14.70
CA ARG A 222 -10.73 19.46 15.06
C ARG A 222 -11.34 18.20 15.70
N ALA A 223 -12.37 17.63 15.08
CA ALA A 223 -13.00 16.39 15.52
C ALA A 223 -12.24 15.21 14.93
N SER A 224 -12.25 14.11 15.68
CA SER A 224 -11.63 12.81 15.37
C SER A 224 -12.27 12.07 14.18
N ASP A 225 -13.39 12.57 13.66
CA ASP A 225 -14.41 11.72 13.04
C ASP A 225 -14.46 11.79 11.49
N ASP A 226 -13.64 12.64 10.86
CA ASP A 226 -13.64 12.84 9.40
C ASP A 226 -12.38 12.27 8.76
N SER A 227 -12.53 11.44 7.72
CA SER A 227 -11.41 10.83 7.00
C SER A 227 -10.42 11.91 6.52
N CYS A 228 -9.17 11.80 6.94
CA CYS A 228 -8.11 12.73 6.55
C CYS A 228 -7.89 12.74 5.02
N PHE A 229 -8.15 11.63 4.34
CA PHE A 229 -8.15 11.54 2.89
C PHE A 229 -9.25 12.40 2.25
N ARG A 230 -10.48 12.39 2.80
CA ARG A 230 -11.59 13.24 2.32
C ARG A 230 -11.27 14.74 2.45
N ARG A 231 -10.61 15.15 3.54
CA ARG A 231 -10.10 16.53 3.71
C ARG A 231 -9.00 16.88 2.70
N ALA A 232 -8.02 16.00 2.52
CA ALA A 232 -6.95 16.20 1.54
C ALA A 232 -7.50 16.29 0.10
N GLY A 233 -8.49 15.47 -0.23
CA GLY A 233 -9.22 15.54 -1.49
C GLY A 233 -9.92 16.90 -1.69
N LEU A 234 -10.62 17.39 -0.66
CA LEU A 234 -11.27 18.70 -0.70
C LEU A 234 -10.25 19.83 -0.98
N LEU A 235 -9.10 19.82 -0.29
CA LEU A 235 -8.00 20.78 -0.54
C LEU A 235 -7.50 20.70 -1.98
N MET A 236 -7.24 19.50 -2.50
CA MET A 236 -6.85 19.29 -3.90
C MET A 236 -7.91 19.88 -4.86
N GLY A 237 -9.21 19.65 -4.62
CA GLY A 237 -10.30 20.22 -5.42
C GLY A 237 -10.38 21.76 -5.40
N LEU A 238 -10.09 22.38 -4.25
CA LEU A 238 -9.99 23.84 -4.12
C LEU A 238 -8.73 24.39 -4.81
N GLY A 239 -7.61 23.67 -4.77
CA GLY A 239 -6.38 23.99 -5.49
C GLY A 239 -6.48 23.83 -7.00
N LEU A 240 -7.30 22.88 -7.47
CA LEU A 240 -7.66 22.69 -8.88
C LEU A 240 -8.46 23.87 -9.44
N HIS A 241 -9.46 24.36 -8.70
CA HIS A 241 -10.11 25.66 -8.99
C HIS A 241 -9.15 26.86 -8.91
N GLY A 242 -8.06 26.67 -8.17
CA GLY A 242 -7.01 27.64 -7.94
C GLY A 242 -7.34 28.64 -6.82
N TYR A 243 -8.08 28.21 -5.82
CA TYR A 243 -8.40 29.03 -4.64
C TYR A 243 -7.26 29.02 -3.59
N MET A 244 -6.22 28.21 -3.77
CA MET A 244 -5.01 28.18 -2.93
C MET A 244 -3.95 29.18 -3.43
N THR A 245 -4.36 30.42 -3.68
CA THR A 245 -3.45 31.55 -3.93
C THR A 245 -2.85 32.09 -2.62
N PRO A 246 -1.63 32.66 -2.60
CA PRO A 246 -0.92 33.07 -1.39
C PRO A 246 -1.69 33.96 -0.41
N ASP A 247 -2.64 34.79 -0.89
CA ASP A 247 -3.46 35.64 -0.02
C ASP A 247 -4.51 34.86 0.81
N VAL A 248 -4.90 33.68 0.31
CA VAL A 248 -6.05 32.86 0.75
C VAL A 248 -5.59 31.61 1.48
N PHE A 249 -4.63 30.88 0.89
CA PHE A 249 -3.97 29.71 1.47
C PHE A 249 -2.48 30.03 1.60
N ARG A 250 -2.11 30.49 2.79
CA ARG A 250 -0.80 31.03 3.15
C ARG A 250 0.12 29.94 3.66
N ALA A 251 1.41 30.26 3.78
CA ALA A 251 2.40 29.31 4.29
C ALA A 251 2.11 28.80 5.71
N ASP A 252 1.39 29.58 6.54
CA ASP A 252 0.80 29.12 7.81
C ASP A 252 -0.16 27.93 7.63
N ASP A 253 -1.03 27.94 6.60
CA ASP A 253 -1.91 26.80 6.32
C ASP A 253 -1.16 25.62 5.71
N TRP A 254 -0.12 25.88 4.89
CA TRP A 254 0.68 24.82 4.26
C TRP A 254 1.34 23.96 5.34
N LEU A 255 1.91 24.59 6.37
CA LEU A 255 2.53 23.91 7.51
C LEU A 255 1.51 23.14 8.36
N VAL A 256 0.29 23.64 8.51
CA VAL A 256 -0.78 22.92 9.24
C VAL A 256 -1.22 21.66 8.51
N GLU A 257 -1.45 21.71 7.20
CA GLU A 257 -1.92 20.55 6.43
C GLU A 257 -0.80 19.54 6.14
N ILE A 258 0.45 20.00 5.94
CA ILE A 258 1.62 19.12 5.84
C ILE A 258 1.98 18.52 7.21
N GLY A 259 1.79 19.27 8.30
CA GLY A 259 1.92 18.80 9.68
C GLY A 259 0.86 17.78 10.12
N MET A 260 -0.13 17.44 9.28
CA MET A 260 -0.96 16.24 9.46
C MET A 260 -0.31 14.97 8.90
N GLY A 261 0.76 15.09 8.11
CA GLY A 261 1.68 14.00 7.74
C GLY A 261 1.17 12.90 6.81
N ASN A 262 -0.14 12.80 6.55
CA ASN A 262 -0.65 11.92 5.51
C ASN A 262 -0.10 12.38 4.15
N CYS A 263 0.52 11.47 3.39
CA CYS A 263 1.05 11.78 2.07
C CYS A 263 -0.02 12.33 1.12
N ALA A 264 -1.30 11.95 1.28
CA ALA A 264 -2.42 12.53 0.56
C ALA A 264 -2.55 14.05 0.79
N SER A 265 -2.37 14.54 2.03
CA SER A 265 -2.38 15.97 2.37
C SER A 265 -1.19 16.69 1.74
N ILE A 266 0.01 16.10 1.82
CA ILE A 266 1.23 16.67 1.22
C ILE A 266 1.06 16.78 -0.31
N CYS A 267 0.54 15.75 -0.97
CA CYS A 267 0.24 15.75 -2.39
C CYS A 267 -0.83 16.80 -2.75
N ALA A 268 -1.91 16.91 -1.96
CA ALA A 268 -2.95 17.91 -2.14
C ALA A 268 -2.43 19.34 -2.01
N VAL A 269 -1.54 19.61 -1.06
CA VAL A 269 -0.89 20.92 -0.92
C VAL A 269 0.06 21.21 -2.08
N LEU A 270 0.99 20.30 -2.40
CA LEU A 270 1.96 20.48 -3.50
C LEU A 270 1.26 20.78 -4.83
N LEU A 271 0.35 19.89 -5.23
CA LEU A 271 -0.38 20.01 -6.49
C LEU A 271 -1.38 21.17 -6.45
N GLY A 272 -2.14 21.32 -5.36
CA GLY A 272 -3.13 22.39 -5.22
C GLY A 272 -2.55 23.80 -5.24
N VAL A 273 -1.38 24.01 -4.60
CA VAL A 273 -0.62 25.26 -4.70
C VAL A 273 -0.01 25.41 -6.11
N GLY A 274 0.50 24.34 -6.72
CA GLY A 274 1.02 24.35 -8.09
C GLY A 274 -0.03 24.79 -9.14
N ALA A 275 -1.23 24.20 -9.11
CA ALA A 275 -2.34 24.54 -10.00
C ALA A 275 -2.97 25.91 -9.70
N SER A 276 -2.96 26.33 -8.44
CA SER A 276 -3.40 27.69 -8.08
C SER A 276 -2.50 28.76 -8.68
N ASN A 277 -1.20 28.48 -8.81
CA ASN A 277 -0.16 29.47 -9.08
C ASN A 277 0.64 29.18 -10.37
N ILE A 278 0.00 28.57 -11.38
CA ILE A 278 0.59 28.21 -12.67
C ILE A 278 1.33 29.39 -13.31
N GLY A 279 2.59 29.17 -13.70
CA GLY A 279 3.46 30.15 -14.35
C GLY A 279 3.95 31.31 -13.46
N SER A 280 3.54 31.38 -12.19
CA SER A 280 3.95 32.45 -11.26
C SER A 280 5.45 32.42 -10.94
N ARG A 281 6.02 31.21 -10.81
CA ARG A 281 7.31 30.94 -10.15
C ARG A 281 7.43 31.58 -8.75
N ASP A 282 6.35 31.56 -7.96
CA ASP A 282 6.41 32.01 -6.57
C ASP A 282 7.52 31.28 -5.80
N LEU A 283 8.38 32.05 -5.13
CA LEU A 283 9.58 31.52 -4.48
C LEU A 283 9.26 30.63 -3.29
N LYS A 284 8.12 30.85 -2.60
CA LYS A 284 7.71 29.99 -1.47
C LYS A 284 7.16 28.66 -1.99
N ALA A 285 6.27 28.70 -2.99
CA ALA A 285 5.73 27.50 -3.64
C ALA A 285 6.82 26.66 -4.32
N CYS A 286 7.77 27.28 -5.04
CA CYS A 286 8.89 26.56 -5.63
C CYS A 286 9.79 25.92 -4.55
N ARG A 287 10.14 26.64 -3.47
CA ARG A 287 10.91 26.09 -2.35
C ARG A 287 10.23 24.88 -1.70
N LEU A 288 8.92 24.96 -1.47
CA LEU A 288 8.12 23.84 -0.96
C LEU A 288 8.24 22.60 -1.86
N CYS A 289 8.10 22.78 -3.18
CA CYS A 289 8.18 21.66 -4.12
C CYS A 289 9.60 21.09 -4.23
N TYR A 290 10.65 21.91 -4.12
CA TYR A 290 12.05 21.45 -4.09
C TYR A 290 12.39 20.69 -2.81
N LEU A 291 11.89 21.12 -1.64
CA LEU A 291 12.05 20.40 -0.37
C LEU A 291 11.51 18.97 -0.46
N HIS A 292 10.34 18.82 -1.09
CA HIS A 292 9.69 17.53 -1.33
C HIS A 292 10.16 16.82 -2.62
N THR A 293 11.19 17.32 -3.30
CA THR A 293 11.79 16.67 -4.48
C THR A 293 13.34 16.72 -4.41
N PRO A 294 13.99 15.98 -3.50
CA PRO A 294 15.43 16.10 -3.23
C PRO A 294 16.31 15.98 -4.48
N ALA A 295 15.98 15.06 -5.40
CA ALA A 295 16.71 14.81 -6.63
C ALA A 295 16.69 15.98 -7.65
N LEU A 296 15.78 16.96 -7.48
CA LEU A 296 15.78 18.22 -8.23
C LEU A 296 16.44 19.40 -7.47
N SER A 297 16.68 19.27 -6.17
CA SER A 297 17.26 20.34 -5.34
C SER A 297 18.77 20.52 -5.53
N GLY A 298 19.50 19.41 -5.71
CA GLY A 298 20.96 19.40 -5.91
C GLY A 298 21.79 19.82 -4.69
N GLN A 299 21.20 19.96 -3.50
CA GLN A 299 21.88 20.37 -2.26
C GLN A 299 21.84 19.30 -1.16
N VAL A 300 21.77 18.03 -1.55
CA VAL A 300 21.62 16.90 -0.63
C VAL A 300 22.66 15.86 -1.00
N ASP A 301 23.66 15.67 -0.14
CA ASP A 301 24.55 14.51 -0.24
C ASP A 301 23.74 13.23 0.04
N GLN A 302 24.07 12.15 -0.66
CA GLN A 302 23.34 10.88 -0.60
C GLN A 302 23.41 10.17 0.77
N SER A 303 24.15 10.74 1.74
CA SER A 303 24.17 10.36 3.15
C SER A 303 22.95 10.85 3.94
N THR A 304 22.36 12.01 3.58
CA THR A 304 21.21 12.57 4.31
C THR A 304 19.90 11.93 3.83
N GLY A 305 19.53 10.80 4.46
CA GLY A 305 18.52 9.83 4.02
C GLY A 305 17.05 10.27 4.07
N SER A 306 16.71 11.43 3.51
CA SER A 306 15.32 11.89 3.32
C SER A 306 14.52 10.94 2.41
N SER A 307 13.89 9.94 3.01
CA SER A 307 13.07 8.91 2.36
C SER A 307 11.70 9.44 1.89
N THR A 308 11.69 10.60 1.22
CA THR A 308 10.48 11.22 0.68
C THR A 308 9.78 10.26 -0.28
N GLN A 309 8.56 9.81 0.05
CA GLN A 309 7.82 8.82 -0.73
C GLN A 309 7.76 9.22 -2.21
N THR A 310 7.97 8.27 -3.13
CA THR A 310 8.05 8.54 -4.59
C THR A 310 6.82 9.30 -5.11
N LEU A 311 5.62 8.98 -4.61
CA LEU A 311 4.37 9.72 -4.84
C LEU A 311 4.49 11.23 -4.56
N VAL A 312 5.06 11.61 -3.41
CA VAL A 312 5.24 13.01 -2.99
C VAL A 312 6.24 13.71 -3.92
N GLN A 313 7.35 13.04 -4.26
CA GLN A 313 8.32 13.57 -5.22
C GLN A 313 7.68 13.80 -6.59
N CYS A 314 6.89 12.84 -7.08
CA CYS A 314 6.17 12.96 -8.35
C CYS A 314 5.21 14.17 -8.37
N CYS A 315 4.48 14.37 -7.27
CA CYS A 315 3.61 15.55 -7.10
C CYS A 315 4.42 16.86 -7.09
N GLY A 316 5.60 16.87 -6.45
CA GLY A 316 6.53 18.00 -6.45
C GLY A 316 7.11 18.33 -7.84
N VAL A 317 7.50 17.32 -8.62
CA VAL A 317 7.96 17.47 -10.02
C VAL A 317 6.86 18.13 -10.88
N VAL A 318 5.63 17.65 -10.79
CA VAL A 318 4.48 18.19 -11.53
C VAL A 318 4.18 19.62 -11.09
N ALA A 319 4.17 19.90 -9.78
CA ALA A 319 3.94 21.22 -9.24
C ALA A 319 5.03 22.23 -9.69
N LEU A 320 6.31 21.83 -9.73
CA LEU A 320 7.38 22.63 -10.32
C LEU A 320 7.13 22.92 -11.81
N GLY A 321 6.71 21.92 -12.58
CA GLY A 321 6.34 22.07 -14.00
C GLY A 321 5.18 23.08 -14.21
N LEU A 322 4.17 23.05 -13.34
CA LEU A 322 3.05 24.01 -13.32
C LEU A 322 3.51 25.42 -12.93
N LEU A 323 4.27 25.57 -11.84
CA LEU A 323 4.82 26.85 -11.37
C LEU A 323 5.75 27.49 -12.42
N HIS A 324 6.49 26.68 -13.16
CA HIS A 324 7.42 27.11 -14.23
C HIS A 324 6.81 27.08 -15.64
N TYR A 325 5.49 26.93 -15.79
CA TYR A 325 4.82 26.87 -17.09
C TYR A 325 5.20 28.05 -18.03
N LYS A 326 5.65 27.72 -19.25
CA LYS A 326 6.19 28.65 -20.26
C LYS A 326 7.41 29.49 -19.85
N SER A 327 8.08 29.17 -18.75
CA SER A 327 9.21 29.99 -18.26
C SER A 327 10.50 29.86 -19.06
N ALA A 328 10.67 28.77 -19.83
CA ALA A 328 11.93 28.39 -20.47
C ALA A 328 13.15 28.38 -19.51
N HIS A 329 12.92 28.02 -18.24
CA HIS A 329 13.94 28.06 -17.20
C HIS A 329 15.00 26.96 -17.38
N VAL A 330 16.10 27.29 -18.07
CA VAL A 330 17.18 26.36 -18.45
C VAL A 330 17.61 25.44 -17.30
N THR A 331 17.94 25.97 -16.11
CA THR A 331 18.45 25.14 -14.99
C THR A 331 17.49 24.03 -14.59
N LEU A 332 16.21 24.33 -14.34
CA LEU A 332 15.18 23.33 -14.03
C LEU A 332 15.09 22.28 -15.14
N ALA A 333 15.09 22.71 -16.40
CA ALA A 333 14.98 21.81 -17.54
C ALA A 333 16.20 20.88 -17.69
N THR A 334 17.42 21.38 -17.45
CA THR A 334 18.64 20.57 -17.40
C THR A 334 18.61 19.58 -16.23
N THR A 335 18.14 19.99 -15.05
CA THR A 335 17.99 19.09 -13.90
C THR A 335 16.94 18.01 -14.15
N LEU A 336 15.81 18.35 -14.80
CA LEU A 336 14.77 17.41 -15.22
C LEU A 336 15.30 16.40 -16.25
N LEU A 337 16.05 16.83 -17.27
CA LEU A 337 16.67 15.93 -18.26
C LEU A 337 17.74 15.04 -17.62
N LYS A 338 18.58 15.58 -16.73
CA LYS A 338 19.54 14.78 -15.96
C LYS A 338 18.80 13.68 -15.17
N ASN A 339 17.73 14.05 -14.46
CA ASN A 339 16.91 13.09 -13.70
C ASN A 339 16.23 12.05 -14.61
N LEU A 340 15.80 12.44 -15.82
CA LEU A 340 15.17 11.53 -16.77
C LEU A 340 16.19 10.54 -17.38
N ARG A 341 17.42 10.98 -17.65
CA ARG A 341 18.51 10.11 -18.14
C ARG A 341 19.05 9.20 -17.04
N ASP A 342 19.24 9.74 -15.84
CA ASP A 342 19.82 9.03 -14.69
C ASP A 342 18.73 8.26 -13.89
N LEU A 343 17.55 8.05 -14.48
CA LEU A 343 16.36 7.43 -13.87
C LEU A 343 16.59 5.99 -13.38
N SER A 344 17.64 5.31 -13.82
CA SER A 344 18.05 3.98 -13.34
C SER A 344 18.85 4.01 -12.03
N SER A 345 19.62 5.06 -11.77
CA SER A 345 20.40 5.19 -10.53
C SER A 345 19.60 5.87 -9.43
N ILE A 346 18.77 6.87 -9.76
CA ILE A 346 18.00 7.69 -8.80
C ILE A 346 17.03 6.85 -7.96
N THR A 347 16.47 5.77 -8.52
CA THR A 347 15.56 4.86 -7.81
C THR A 347 16.22 3.57 -7.32
N GLY A 348 17.54 3.41 -7.51
CA GLY A 348 18.26 2.16 -7.25
C GLY A 348 18.63 1.91 -5.78
N GLY A 349 18.50 2.91 -4.91
CA GLY A 349 19.00 2.90 -3.53
C GLY A 349 18.01 2.49 -2.44
N SER A 350 16.88 1.85 -2.74
CA SER A 350 15.99 1.29 -1.71
C SER A 350 15.14 0.12 -2.21
N THR A 351 15.34 -1.06 -1.62
CA THR A 351 14.77 -2.34 -2.08
C THR A 351 13.33 -2.60 -1.64
N GLU A 352 12.75 -1.80 -0.74
CA GLU A 352 11.38 -2.01 -0.23
C GLU A 352 10.28 -1.14 -0.88
N CYS A 353 10.60 -0.15 -1.72
CA CYS A 353 9.58 0.75 -2.29
C CYS A 353 9.90 1.39 -3.67
N GLY A 354 11.13 1.30 -4.19
CA GLY A 354 11.55 2.10 -5.35
C GLY A 354 11.13 1.58 -6.73
N VAL A 355 11.10 0.26 -6.93
CA VAL A 355 10.93 -0.35 -8.27
C VAL A 355 9.55 -0.03 -8.86
N GLY A 356 8.51 -0.20 -8.04
CA GLY A 356 7.11 -0.06 -8.42
C GLY A 356 6.57 1.36 -8.48
N LEU A 357 7.38 2.42 -8.62
CA LEU A 357 6.90 3.79 -8.93
C LEU A 357 7.84 4.55 -9.89
N ARG A 358 8.74 3.84 -10.56
CA ARG A 358 9.78 4.40 -11.43
C ARG A 358 9.28 4.91 -12.80
N PRO A 359 8.41 4.19 -13.55
CA PRO A 359 7.79 4.74 -14.77
C PRO A 359 7.02 6.02 -14.47
N ALA A 360 6.31 6.00 -13.33
CA ALA A 360 5.54 7.10 -12.81
C ALA A 360 6.34 8.41 -12.60
N TYR A 361 7.48 8.33 -11.88
CA TYR A 361 8.40 9.46 -11.72
C TYR A 361 8.96 9.93 -13.06
N GLY A 362 9.30 9.00 -13.96
CA GLY A 362 9.71 9.31 -15.33
C GLY A 362 8.70 10.18 -16.08
N VAL A 363 7.43 9.77 -16.13
CA VAL A 363 6.35 10.51 -16.82
C VAL A 363 6.17 11.92 -16.24
N SER A 364 6.31 12.06 -14.92
CA SER A 364 6.30 13.36 -14.24
C SER A 364 7.39 14.30 -14.76
N LEU A 365 8.64 13.82 -14.87
CA LEU A 365 9.78 14.59 -15.37
C LEU A 365 9.54 15.05 -16.82
N GLY A 366 9.09 14.14 -17.68
CA GLY A 366 8.84 14.41 -19.09
C GLY A 366 7.80 15.51 -19.31
N VAL A 367 6.70 15.51 -18.54
CA VAL A 367 5.68 16.57 -18.67
C VAL A 367 6.06 17.85 -17.93
N ALA A 368 6.74 17.80 -16.79
CA ALA A 368 7.26 19.00 -16.15
C ALA A 368 8.22 19.77 -17.08
N PHE A 369 9.06 19.04 -17.83
CA PHE A 369 9.93 19.60 -18.87
C PHE A 369 9.12 20.22 -20.02
N ALA A 370 8.11 19.50 -20.53
CA ALA A 370 7.25 20.00 -21.61
C ALA A 370 6.44 21.25 -21.20
N LEU A 371 5.97 21.33 -19.95
CA LEU A 371 5.28 22.50 -19.39
C LEU A 371 6.23 23.70 -19.26
N ALA A 372 7.47 23.49 -18.81
CA ALA A 372 8.46 24.56 -18.67
C ALA A 372 8.79 25.24 -20.02
N TYR A 373 8.83 24.47 -21.12
CA TYR A 373 9.07 24.95 -22.48
C TYR A 373 7.80 25.09 -23.36
N ALA A 374 6.61 25.02 -22.76
CA ALA A 374 5.34 25.12 -23.50
C ALA A 374 5.23 26.44 -24.29
N ASP A 375 4.96 26.32 -25.60
CA ASP A 375 4.93 27.41 -26.58
C ASP A 375 6.21 28.28 -26.60
N LYS A 376 7.38 27.67 -26.32
CA LYS A 376 8.72 28.29 -26.41
C LYS A 376 9.63 27.52 -27.38
N PRO A 377 10.66 28.16 -27.97
CA PRO A 377 11.72 27.44 -28.67
C PRO A 377 12.58 26.68 -27.64
N LEU A 378 12.89 25.41 -27.94
CA LEU A 378 13.82 24.61 -27.14
C LEU A 378 15.26 24.78 -27.70
N PRO A 379 16.29 24.95 -26.85
CA PRO A 379 17.68 24.91 -27.28
C PRO A 379 18.05 23.54 -27.87
N ARG A 380 18.74 23.52 -29.01
CA ARG A 380 19.07 22.28 -29.74
C ARG A 380 19.75 21.22 -28.88
N ASN A 381 20.65 21.60 -27.98
CA ASN A 381 21.33 20.66 -27.10
C ASN A 381 20.34 19.94 -26.15
N LEU A 382 19.37 20.65 -25.58
CA LEU A 382 18.34 20.05 -24.71
C LEU A 382 17.35 19.19 -25.53
N GLU A 383 17.12 19.55 -26.80
CA GLU A 383 16.33 18.75 -27.74
C GLU A 383 17.06 17.44 -28.12
N ASP A 384 18.37 17.52 -28.38
CA ASP A 384 19.23 16.39 -28.73
C ASP A 384 19.42 15.43 -27.53
N GLU A 385 19.56 15.97 -26.31
CA GLU A 385 19.55 15.22 -25.05
C GLU A 385 18.20 14.50 -24.83
N LEU A 386 17.07 15.18 -25.06
CA LEU A 386 15.74 14.57 -24.97
C LEU A 386 15.54 13.45 -26.01
N MET A 387 16.00 13.64 -27.25
CA MET A 387 15.98 12.59 -28.27
C MET A 387 16.87 11.41 -27.89
N ALA A 388 17.99 11.63 -27.20
CA ALA A 388 18.85 10.54 -26.73
C ALA A 388 18.13 9.62 -25.72
N CYS A 389 17.34 10.19 -24.79
CA CYS A 389 16.52 9.41 -23.84
C CYS A 389 15.53 8.44 -24.52
N THR A 390 15.09 8.70 -25.76
CA THR A 390 14.21 7.77 -26.48
C THR A 390 14.85 6.40 -26.79
N LYS A 391 16.17 6.28 -26.70
CA LYS A 391 16.92 5.04 -27.02
C LYS A 391 16.99 4.06 -25.85
N ASP A 392 16.93 4.57 -24.63
CA ASP A 392 16.88 3.75 -23.40
C ASP A 392 15.46 3.16 -23.21
N ILE A 393 15.33 2.10 -22.42
CA ILE A 393 14.04 1.43 -22.20
C ILE A 393 13.17 2.28 -21.28
N ASP A 394 13.69 2.68 -20.12
CA ASP A 394 12.89 3.26 -19.04
C ASP A 394 12.57 4.74 -19.26
N SER A 395 13.52 5.51 -19.79
CA SER A 395 13.34 6.93 -20.09
C SER A 395 12.67 7.23 -21.44
N SER A 396 12.41 6.20 -22.27
CA SER A 396 11.81 6.42 -23.60
C SER A 396 10.36 6.90 -23.58
N VAL A 397 9.50 6.31 -22.74
CA VAL A 397 8.08 6.68 -22.68
C VAL A 397 7.89 8.16 -22.29
N PRO A 398 8.53 8.68 -21.23
CA PRO A 398 8.46 10.11 -20.91
C PRO A 398 9.08 11.01 -21.98
N ALA A 399 10.16 10.57 -22.64
CA ALA A 399 10.77 11.34 -23.73
C ALA A 399 9.82 11.46 -24.95
N TYR A 400 9.10 10.40 -25.30
CA TYR A 400 8.06 10.45 -26.34
C TYR A 400 6.91 11.39 -25.97
N ILE A 401 6.42 11.35 -24.72
CA ILE A 401 5.41 12.29 -24.21
C ILE A 401 5.89 13.74 -24.35
N ALA A 402 7.12 14.03 -23.90
CA ALA A 402 7.69 15.37 -23.96
C ALA A 402 7.83 15.88 -25.40
N LEU A 403 8.37 15.06 -26.32
CA LEU A 403 8.50 15.39 -27.74
C LEU A 403 7.14 15.66 -28.39
N GLY A 404 6.13 14.81 -28.11
CA GLY A 404 4.76 14.96 -28.62
C GLY A 404 4.09 16.27 -28.18
N LEU A 405 4.32 16.69 -26.94
CA LEU A 405 3.82 17.96 -26.41
C LEU A 405 4.56 19.18 -26.96
N LEU A 406 5.89 19.09 -27.08
CA LEU A 406 6.76 20.18 -27.51
C LEU A 406 6.74 20.44 -29.02
N HIS A 407 6.53 19.41 -29.84
CA HIS A 407 6.47 19.52 -31.31
C HIS A 407 5.05 19.33 -31.87
N TYR A 408 4.02 19.42 -31.02
CA TYR A 408 2.61 19.42 -31.41
C TYR A 408 2.35 20.34 -32.62
N GLY A 409 1.77 19.79 -33.69
CA GLY A 409 1.42 20.52 -34.91
C GLY A 409 2.58 21.16 -35.68
N LYS A 410 3.85 20.81 -35.37
CA LYS A 410 5.02 21.35 -36.08
C LYS A 410 5.45 20.52 -37.29
N ALA A 411 4.95 19.28 -37.44
CA ALA A 411 5.34 18.34 -38.51
C ALA A 411 6.86 18.18 -38.69
N ASP A 412 7.62 18.24 -37.59
CA ASP A 412 9.08 18.26 -37.59
C ASP A 412 9.65 16.91 -38.06
N SER A 413 10.26 16.89 -39.26
CA SER A 413 10.82 15.69 -39.87
C SER A 413 11.82 14.95 -38.98
N ARG A 414 12.61 15.67 -38.16
CA ARG A 414 13.63 15.09 -37.29
C ARG A 414 13.01 14.37 -36.11
N VAL A 415 11.97 14.97 -35.52
CA VAL A 415 11.18 14.34 -34.45
C VAL A 415 10.32 13.20 -35.00
N LEU A 416 9.80 13.32 -36.23
CA LEU A 416 9.04 12.26 -36.90
C LEU A 416 9.89 11.05 -37.33
N GLU A 417 11.21 11.19 -37.44
CA GLU A 417 12.17 10.09 -37.60
C GLU A 417 12.40 9.35 -36.27
N VAL A 418 12.52 10.08 -35.15
CA VAL A 418 12.59 9.48 -33.80
C VAL A 418 11.27 8.80 -33.40
N LEU A 419 10.13 9.38 -33.81
CA LEU A 419 8.77 8.84 -33.61
C LEU A 419 8.33 7.89 -34.75
N GLN A 420 9.26 7.13 -35.35
CA GLN A 420 8.92 6.21 -36.43
C GLN A 420 8.22 4.94 -35.91
N LEU A 421 7.07 4.60 -36.49
CA LEU A 421 6.38 3.32 -36.26
C LEU A 421 7.20 2.13 -36.81
N PRO A 422 7.06 0.93 -36.23
CA PRO A 422 7.90 -0.21 -36.58
C PRO A 422 7.58 -0.72 -37.99
N ARG A 423 8.59 -0.81 -38.87
CA ARG A 423 8.44 -1.31 -40.24
C ARG A 423 8.57 -2.82 -40.36
N THR A 424 9.04 -3.51 -39.31
CA THR A 424 9.21 -4.97 -39.28
C THR A 424 8.85 -5.57 -37.91
N ARG A 425 8.47 -6.86 -37.91
CA ARG A 425 8.28 -7.68 -36.69
C ARG A 425 9.46 -7.57 -35.72
N HIS A 426 10.69 -7.60 -36.23
CA HIS A 426 11.90 -7.47 -35.40
C HIS A 426 12.05 -6.08 -34.75
N GLN A 427 11.53 -5.01 -35.36
CA GLN A 427 11.46 -3.70 -34.71
C GLN A 427 10.37 -3.66 -33.63
N LEU A 428 9.20 -4.25 -33.90
CA LEU A 428 8.07 -4.31 -32.97
C LEU A 428 8.47 -4.99 -31.64
N CYS A 429 9.11 -6.16 -31.71
CA CYS A 429 9.51 -6.96 -30.54
C CYS A 429 10.70 -6.38 -29.74
N ARG A 430 11.30 -5.25 -30.15
CA ARG A 430 12.41 -4.59 -29.42
C ARG A 430 11.94 -3.65 -28.31
N ARG A 431 10.64 -3.39 -28.18
CA ARG A 431 10.06 -2.52 -27.14
C ARG A 431 8.80 -3.16 -26.55
N ARG A 432 8.48 -2.81 -25.29
CA ARG A 432 7.23 -3.25 -24.64
C ARG A 432 6.01 -2.67 -25.40
N PRO A 433 4.86 -3.37 -25.46
CA PRO A 433 3.70 -2.89 -26.22
C PRO A 433 3.16 -1.53 -25.80
N ASN A 434 3.21 -1.18 -24.51
CA ASN A 434 2.83 0.14 -24.01
C ASN A 434 3.75 1.28 -24.52
N CYS A 435 5.03 1.01 -24.84
CA CYS A 435 5.89 1.98 -25.51
C CYS A 435 5.35 2.37 -26.89
N TRP A 436 4.69 1.46 -27.60
CA TRP A 436 4.11 1.76 -28.91
C TRP A 436 2.84 2.62 -28.82
N PHE A 437 2.11 2.59 -27.69
CA PHE A 437 1.08 3.60 -27.40
C PHE A 437 1.69 5.00 -27.31
N ALA A 438 2.79 5.15 -26.54
CA ALA A 438 3.49 6.42 -26.36
C ALA A 438 3.95 7.02 -27.70
N VAL A 439 4.57 6.20 -28.56
CA VAL A 439 4.98 6.61 -29.91
C VAL A 439 3.79 6.98 -30.79
N ALA A 440 2.70 6.20 -30.76
CA ALA A 440 1.51 6.46 -31.57
C ALA A 440 0.81 7.78 -31.19
N VAL A 441 0.66 8.07 -29.89
CA VAL A 441 0.14 9.35 -29.38
C VAL A 441 1.04 10.51 -29.85
N ALA A 442 2.33 10.44 -29.51
CA ALA A 442 3.27 11.52 -29.80
C ALA A 442 3.38 11.79 -31.30
N ARG A 443 3.45 10.73 -32.13
CA ARG A 443 3.49 10.87 -33.59
C ARG A 443 2.25 11.57 -34.13
N THR A 444 1.06 11.13 -33.70
CA THR A 444 -0.22 11.72 -34.14
C THR A 444 -0.30 13.20 -33.74
N MET A 445 0.20 13.57 -32.56
CA MET A 445 0.25 14.97 -32.10
C MET A 445 1.24 15.85 -32.89
N VAL A 446 2.39 15.31 -33.31
CA VAL A 446 3.37 16.05 -34.13
C VAL A 446 2.93 16.17 -35.59
N GLN A 447 2.34 15.11 -36.15
CA GLN A 447 1.88 15.04 -37.55
C GLN A 447 0.52 15.74 -37.76
N GLY A 448 -0.32 15.84 -36.73
CA GLY A 448 -1.66 16.45 -36.77
C GLY A 448 -2.77 15.52 -37.29
N GLU A 449 -2.40 14.36 -37.82
CA GLU A 449 -3.28 13.34 -38.38
C GLU A 449 -2.86 11.93 -37.90
N VAL A 450 -3.79 10.98 -37.98
CA VAL A 450 -3.50 9.57 -37.64
C VAL A 450 -2.60 8.96 -38.72
N PRO A 451 -1.40 8.47 -38.36
CA PRO A 451 -0.46 7.88 -39.32
C PRO A 451 -0.95 6.54 -39.86
N ASP A 452 -0.48 6.15 -41.05
CA ASP A 452 -0.70 4.81 -41.59
C ASP A 452 -0.04 3.75 -40.69
N LEU A 453 -0.87 2.85 -40.16
CA LEU A 453 -0.40 1.70 -39.39
C LEU A 453 0.18 0.63 -40.35
N PRO A 454 1.30 -0.04 -40.01
CA PRO A 454 1.94 -1.02 -40.88
C PRO A 454 1.00 -2.14 -41.37
N SER A 455 1.19 -2.64 -42.59
CA SER A 455 0.31 -3.66 -43.17
C SER A 455 0.20 -4.96 -42.36
N PHE A 456 1.25 -5.35 -41.61
CA PHE A 456 1.19 -6.48 -40.68
C PHE A 456 0.30 -6.23 -39.45
N VAL A 457 0.19 -4.97 -38.98
CA VAL A 457 -0.81 -4.56 -37.98
C VAL A 457 -2.24 -4.72 -38.54
N GLY A 458 -2.40 -4.54 -39.86
CA GLY A 458 -3.60 -4.95 -40.59
C GLY A 458 -3.83 -6.46 -40.55
N GLY A 459 -2.84 -7.27 -40.94
CA GLY A 459 -2.96 -8.74 -40.99
C GLY A 459 -3.19 -9.43 -39.64
N CYS A 460 -2.75 -8.83 -38.53
CA CYS A 460 -3.07 -9.32 -37.18
C CYS A 460 -4.58 -9.30 -36.87
N ARG A 461 -5.35 -8.45 -37.56
CA ARG A 461 -6.82 -8.35 -37.39
C ARG A 461 -7.57 -9.57 -37.94
N GLU A 462 -6.99 -10.31 -38.90
CA GLU A 462 -7.62 -11.49 -39.49
C GLU A 462 -7.19 -12.78 -38.78
N LYS A 463 -5.90 -12.88 -38.38
CA LYS A 463 -5.38 -14.04 -37.65
C LYS A 463 -6.05 -14.29 -36.29
N TYR A 464 -6.65 -13.26 -35.68
CA TYR A 464 -7.42 -13.35 -34.43
C TYR A 464 -8.53 -14.42 -34.48
N ARG A 465 -9.04 -14.77 -35.67
CA ARG A 465 -10.06 -15.82 -35.88
C ARG A 465 -9.52 -17.20 -36.25
N ALA A 466 -8.22 -17.36 -36.50
CA ALA A 466 -7.72 -18.44 -37.36
C ALA A 466 -6.60 -19.33 -36.79
N THR A 467 -5.90 -18.92 -35.73
CA THR A 467 -4.73 -19.67 -35.21
C THR A 467 -4.79 -19.87 -33.70
N ALA A 468 -5.11 -21.09 -33.28
CA ALA A 468 -5.14 -21.55 -31.88
C ALA A 468 -4.08 -22.65 -31.63
N GLY A 469 -2.82 -22.40 -32.02
CA GLY A 469 -1.77 -23.44 -31.96
C GLY A 469 -0.33 -23.03 -32.32
N GLU A 470 0.02 -21.74 -32.35
CA GLU A 470 1.43 -21.30 -32.49
C GLU A 470 1.72 -20.13 -31.53
N SER A 471 2.75 -20.27 -30.70
CA SER A 471 3.13 -19.40 -29.59
C SER A 471 3.87 -18.11 -30.01
N SER A 472 3.40 -17.45 -31.08
CA SER A 472 4.12 -16.34 -31.74
C SER A 472 3.33 -15.06 -32.09
N PRO A 473 2.00 -15.03 -32.31
CA PRO A 473 1.32 -13.83 -32.79
C PRO A 473 0.83 -12.86 -31.69
N PHE A 474 0.87 -13.25 -30.40
CA PHE A 474 0.32 -12.48 -29.27
C PHE A 474 0.84 -11.03 -29.21
N VAL A 475 2.15 -10.86 -29.16
CA VAL A 475 2.81 -9.55 -28.95
C VAL A 475 2.50 -8.57 -30.09
N GLU A 476 2.26 -9.11 -31.30
CA GLU A 476 1.90 -8.30 -32.46
C GLU A 476 0.47 -7.78 -32.37
N ALA A 477 -0.47 -8.61 -31.90
CA ALA A 477 -1.87 -8.22 -31.68
C ALA A 477 -2.01 -7.25 -30.50
N GLU A 478 -1.27 -7.43 -29.41
CA GLU A 478 -1.26 -6.48 -28.30
C GLU A 478 -0.67 -5.11 -28.70
N ALA A 479 0.49 -5.09 -29.37
CA ALA A 479 1.08 -3.85 -29.85
C ALA A 479 0.20 -3.16 -30.91
N ALA A 480 -0.53 -3.92 -31.73
CA ALA A 480 -1.55 -3.40 -32.66
C ALA A 480 -2.67 -2.64 -31.93
N LEU A 481 -3.23 -3.22 -30.86
CA LEU A 481 -4.28 -2.58 -30.06
C LEU A 481 -3.79 -1.29 -29.39
N TYR A 482 -2.59 -1.31 -28.80
CA TYR A 482 -1.97 -0.11 -28.22
C TYR A 482 -1.66 0.98 -29.26
N MET A 483 -1.19 0.62 -30.46
CA MET A 483 -0.96 1.60 -31.54
C MET A 483 -2.27 2.23 -32.04
N GLU A 484 -3.34 1.43 -32.24
CA GLU A 484 -4.63 1.97 -32.67
C GLU A 484 -5.27 2.85 -31.59
N ALA A 485 -5.22 2.44 -30.32
CA ALA A 485 -5.67 3.26 -29.19
C ALA A 485 -4.86 4.56 -29.01
N GLY A 486 -3.53 4.50 -29.15
CA GLY A 486 -2.66 5.67 -29.05
C GLY A 486 -2.87 6.67 -30.18
N CYS A 487 -3.13 6.20 -31.39
CA CYS A 487 -3.54 7.06 -32.50
C CYS A 487 -4.87 7.78 -32.20
N MET A 488 -5.85 7.09 -31.59
CA MET A 488 -7.13 7.73 -31.25
C MET A 488 -6.98 8.77 -30.12
N LEU A 489 -6.15 8.52 -29.11
CA LEU A 489 -5.87 9.51 -28.06
C LEU A 489 -5.10 10.72 -28.60
N GLY A 490 -4.06 10.50 -29.43
CA GLY A 490 -3.33 11.60 -30.07
C GLY A 490 -4.22 12.47 -30.98
N LEU A 491 -5.18 11.86 -31.67
CA LEU A 491 -6.19 12.58 -32.47
C LEU A 491 -7.17 13.35 -31.57
N ALA A 492 -7.61 12.76 -30.45
CA ALA A 492 -8.50 13.41 -29.50
C ALA A 492 -7.83 14.60 -28.78
N LEU A 493 -6.56 14.46 -28.37
CA LEU A 493 -5.75 15.55 -27.80
C LEU A 493 -5.54 16.70 -28.78
N SER A 494 -5.56 16.42 -30.08
CA SER A 494 -5.51 17.42 -31.15
C SER A 494 -6.87 18.10 -31.40
N ASN A 495 -7.97 17.58 -30.85
CA ASN A 495 -9.36 17.99 -31.11
C ASN A 495 -10.23 18.11 -29.84
N MET A 496 -9.63 18.38 -28.68
CA MET A 496 -10.36 18.39 -27.39
C MET A 496 -11.44 19.47 -27.35
N GLY A 497 -12.68 19.09 -26.98
CA GLY A 497 -13.83 19.99 -26.88
C GLY A 497 -14.34 20.60 -28.19
N SER A 498 -13.87 20.11 -29.35
CA SER A 498 -14.22 20.68 -30.66
C SER A 498 -15.63 20.32 -31.14
N ASP A 499 -16.23 19.27 -30.59
CA ASP A 499 -17.45 18.61 -31.09
C ASP A 499 -17.36 18.12 -32.55
N ASP A 500 -16.15 17.91 -33.09
CA ASP A 500 -15.95 17.44 -34.46
C ASP A 500 -16.56 16.03 -34.65
N LEU A 501 -17.64 15.99 -35.44
CA LEU A 501 -18.44 14.80 -35.70
C LEU A 501 -17.65 13.74 -36.51
N GLY A 502 -16.74 14.18 -37.39
CA GLY A 502 -15.92 13.30 -38.22
C GLY A 502 -14.78 12.67 -37.44
N VAL A 503 -14.11 13.43 -36.58
CA VAL A 503 -13.13 12.92 -35.61
C VAL A 503 -13.81 11.97 -34.63
N ARG A 504 -14.96 12.36 -34.05
CA ARG A 504 -15.78 11.48 -33.20
C ARG A 504 -16.09 10.17 -33.90
N ASP A 505 -16.59 10.19 -35.13
CA ASP A 505 -17.00 8.97 -35.82
C ASP A 505 -15.81 8.13 -36.30
N ARG A 506 -14.64 8.72 -36.56
CA ARG A 506 -13.39 7.96 -36.76
C ARG A 506 -12.96 7.20 -35.50
N ILE A 507 -13.05 7.84 -34.33
CA ILE A 507 -12.73 7.22 -33.03
C ILE A 507 -13.77 6.16 -32.65
N LEU A 508 -15.07 6.44 -32.78
CA LEU A 508 -16.13 5.47 -32.52
C LEU A 508 -16.08 4.28 -33.51
N ALA A 509 -15.63 4.47 -34.74
CA ALA A 509 -15.39 3.36 -35.67
C ALA A 509 -14.22 2.46 -35.24
N ALA A 510 -13.21 2.98 -34.52
CA ALA A 510 -12.17 2.16 -33.89
C ALA A 510 -12.71 1.40 -32.67
N LEU A 511 -13.49 2.06 -31.82
CA LEU A 511 -14.14 1.41 -30.68
C LEU A 511 -15.11 0.31 -31.13
N GLU A 512 -15.89 0.55 -32.19
CA GLU A 512 -16.79 -0.44 -32.78
C GLU A 512 -16.05 -1.67 -33.34
N ARG A 513 -14.82 -1.51 -33.86
CA ARG A 513 -13.95 -2.65 -34.20
C ARG A 513 -13.50 -3.40 -32.95
N MET A 514 -13.03 -2.70 -31.91
CA MET A 514 -12.57 -3.31 -30.66
C MET A 514 -13.70 -3.98 -29.86
N LEU A 515 -14.95 -3.53 -30.01
CA LEU A 515 -16.13 -4.15 -29.40
C LEU A 515 -16.63 -5.41 -30.15
N ARG A 516 -16.20 -5.63 -31.39
CA ARG A 516 -16.48 -6.85 -32.18
C ARG A 516 -15.39 -7.93 -32.05
N MET A 517 -14.37 -7.68 -31.26
CA MET A 517 -13.36 -8.67 -30.87
C MET A 517 -13.88 -9.39 -29.62
N GLU A 518 -14.30 -10.65 -29.78
CA GLU A 518 -14.58 -11.53 -28.65
C GLU A 518 -13.29 -11.79 -27.86
N SER A 519 -13.36 -11.81 -26.54
CA SER A 519 -12.26 -12.20 -25.67
C SER A 519 -12.06 -13.72 -25.72
N TRP A 520 -10.82 -14.19 -25.50
CA TRP A 520 -10.50 -15.62 -25.57
C TRP A 520 -11.25 -16.50 -24.56
N GLN A 521 -11.90 -15.90 -23.55
CA GLN A 521 -12.73 -16.59 -22.56
C GLN A 521 -14.17 -16.84 -23.04
N GLU A 522 -14.71 -16.02 -23.95
CA GLU A 522 -16.10 -16.14 -24.44
C GLU A 522 -16.32 -17.37 -25.36
N GLY A 523 -15.24 -18.05 -25.76
CA GLY A 523 -15.29 -19.29 -26.56
C GLY A 523 -15.37 -20.59 -25.76
N MET A 524 -15.26 -20.56 -24.42
CA MET A 524 -15.45 -21.76 -23.59
C MET A 524 -16.94 -21.98 -23.29
N PRO A 525 -17.45 -23.22 -23.30
CA PRO A 525 -18.82 -23.51 -22.89
C PRO A 525 -19.02 -23.15 -21.42
N SER A 526 -20.20 -22.62 -21.07
CA SER A 526 -20.53 -22.16 -19.72
C SER A 526 -20.34 -23.26 -18.67
N VAL A 527 -19.30 -23.14 -17.84
CA VAL A 527 -19.00 -24.09 -16.77
C VAL A 527 -19.93 -23.81 -15.58
N THR A 528 -21.15 -24.35 -15.66
CA THR A 528 -22.19 -24.20 -14.61
C THR A 528 -21.95 -25.11 -13.40
N SER A 529 -20.69 -25.28 -12.99
CA SER A 529 -20.26 -26.12 -11.87
C SER A 529 -18.94 -25.62 -11.27
N PHE A 530 -18.98 -25.21 -10.01
CA PHE A 530 -17.86 -24.51 -9.33
C PHE A 530 -16.57 -25.36 -9.18
N GLY A 531 -16.66 -26.68 -9.34
CA GLY A 531 -15.54 -27.62 -9.13
C GLY A 531 -14.53 -27.76 -10.26
N ALA A 532 -14.68 -27.05 -11.39
CA ALA A 532 -13.84 -27.21 -12.59
C ALA A 532 -12.88 -26.03 -12.85
N ILE A 533 -12.41 -25.36 -11.79
CA ILE A 533 -11.49 -24.20 -11.86
C ILE A 533 -10.11 -24.60 -11.28
N THR A 534 -9.56 -25.71 -11.77
CA THR A 534 -8.32 -26.35 -11.24
C THR A 534 -7.13 -26.31 -12.20
N SER A 535 -7.27 -25.65 -13.35
CA SER A 535 -6.18 -25.36 -14.28
C SER A 535 -6.01 -23.85 -14.43
N HIS A 536 -4.76 -23.37 -14.30
CA HIS A 536 -4.38 -22.06 -14.86
C HIS A 536 -4.76 -22.02 -16.35
N PRO A 537 -5.20 -20.88 -16.90
CA PRO A 537 -5.14 -20.67 -18.34
C PRO A 537 -3.67 -20.87 -18.77
N PRO A 538 -3.38 -21.65 -19.83
CA PRO A 538 -2.00 -21.85 -20.26
C PRO A 538 -1.36 -20.52 -20.68
N ASP A 539 -0.04 -20.40 -20.52
CA ASP A 539 0.73 -19.18 -20.82
C ASP A 539 0.68 -18.73 -22.31
N ASP A 540 0.03 -19.52 -23.18
CA ASP A 540 -0.22 -19.28 -24.60
C ASP A 540 -1.63 -18.71 -24.93
N CYS A 541 -2.40 -18.27 -23.93
CA CYS A 541 -3.71 -17.63 -24.16
C CYS A 541 -3.59 -16.36 -25.04
N GLY A 542 -4.60 -16.06 -25.86
CA GLY A 542 -4.65 -14.86 -26.70
C GLY A 542 -4.57 -13.53 -25.92
N PRO A 543 -4.31 -12.39 -26.62
CA PRO A 543 -4.00 -11.09 -26.01
C PRO A 543 -4.94 -10.75 -24.85
N ASP A 544 -4.35 -10.62 -23.65
CA ASP A 544 -5.03 -10.56 -22.35
C ASP A 544 -6.33 -9.73 -22.40
N SER A 545 -7.41 -10.30 -21.87
CA SER A 545 -8.71 -9.64 -21.74
C SER A 545 -8.58 -8.22 -21.15
N LYS A 546 -7.69 -8.06 -20.15
CA LYS A 546 -7.36 -6.77 -19.52
C LYS A 546 -6.69 -5.77 -20.49
N THR A 547 -5.97 -6.22 -21.54
CA THR A 547 -5.41 -5.39 -22.63
C THR A 547 -6.50 -4.84 -23.54
N LEU A 548 -7.39 -5.72 -24.01
CA LEU A 548 -8.47 -5.33 -24.91
C LEU A 548 -9.43 -4.36 -24.20
N LEU A 549 -9.69 -4.58 -22.90
CA LEU A 549 -10.45 -3.67 -22.05
C LEU A 549 -9.76 -2.31 -21.87
N THR A 550 -8.46 -2.31 -21.56
CA THR A 550 -7.61 -1.10 -21.47
C THR A 550 -7.69 -0.25 -22.75
N CYS A 551 -7.60 -0.89 -23.92
CA CYS A 551 -7.66 -0.19 -25.21
C CYS A 551 -9.07 0.34 -25.51
N ARG A 552 -10.13 -0.46 -25.28
CA ARG A 552 -11.53 -0.03 -25.39
C ARG A 552 -11.81 1.24 -24.58
N LEU A 553 -11.39 1.28 -23.31
CA LEU A 553 -11.59 2.42 -22.41
C LEU A 553 -10.79 3.65 -22.85
N SER A 554 -9.55 3.46 -23.30
CA SER A 554 -8.72 4.56 -23.84
C SER A 554 -9.36 5.21 -25.08
N VAL A 555 -9.95 4.42 -25.98
CA VAL A 555 -10.65 4.92 -27.18
C VAL A 555 -12.01 5.55 -26.80
N LEU A 556 -12.72 5.01 -25.80
CA LEU A 556 -13.95 5.60 -25.28
C LEU A 556 -13.70 6.99 -24.67
N LEU A 557 -12.67 7.12 -23.83
CA LEU A 557 -12.20 8.39 -23.26
C LEU A 557 -11.76 9.38 -24.34
N SER A 558 -11.12 8.88 -25.41
CA SER A 558 -10.76 9.70 -26.59
C SER A 558 -12.00 10.29 -27.26
N ALA A 559 -13.06 9.51 -27.47
CA ALA A 559 -14.31 10.00 -28.06
C ALA A 559 -15.01 11.02 -27.15
N ALA A 560 -15.02 10.77 -25.84
CA ALA A 560 -15.61 11.67 -24.85
C ALA A 560 -14.84 12.99 -24.71
N THR A 561 -13.52 12.98 -24.93
CA THR A 561 -12.64 14.16 -24.88
C THR A 561 -12.89 15.13 -26.03
N VAL A 562 -13.16 14.61 -27.23
CA VAL A 562 -13.54 15.43 -28.40
C VAL A 562 -14.92 16.06 -28.20
N MET A 563 -15.85 15.28 -27.65
CA MET A 563 -17.25 15.65 -27.41
C MET A 563 -17.50 16.24 -26.00
N ALA A 564 -16.45 16.76 -25.33
CA ALA A 564 -16.53 17.14 -23.92
C ALA A 564 -17.49 18.32 -23.69
N GLY A 565 -18.50 18.11 -22.83
CA GLY A 565 -19.59 19.05 -22.55
C GLY A 565 -20.80 18.97 -23.49
N SER A 566 -20.73 18.22 -24.58
CA SER A 566 -21.78 18.21 -25.62
C SER A 566 -23.03 17.38 -25.30
N GLY A 567 -22.98 16.49 -24.31
CA GLY A 567 -24.05 15.52 -24.05
C GLY A 567 -24.31 14.52 -25.19
N CYS A 568 -23.40 14.38 -26.17
CA CYS A 568 -23.60 13.64 -27.42
C CYS A 568 -24.20 12.23 -27.22
N PRO A 569 -25.47 11.98 -27.61
CA PRO A 569 -26.17 10.71 -27.37
C PRO A 569 -25.48 9.50 -28.01
N ARG A 570 -24.78 9.71 -29.13
CA ARG A 570 -24.01 8.66 -29.82
C ARG A 570 -22.81 8.20 -29.00
N VAL A 571 -22.17 9.09 -28.23
CA VAL A 571 -21.10 8.69 -27.29
C VAL A 571 -21.70 8.01 -26.05
N SER A 572 -22.81 8.51 -25.50
CA SER A 572 -23.54 7.85 -24.40
C SER A 572 -23.89 6.39 -24.72
N ALA A 573 -24.44 6.13 -25.90
CA ALA A 573 -24.79 4.77 -26.33
C ALA A 573 -23.57 3.82 -26.46
N PHE A 574 -22.36 4.35 -26.72
CA PHE A 574 -21.12 3.58 -26.67
C PHE A 574 -20.59 3.39 -25.24
N ILE A 575 -20.81 4.36 -24.34
CA ILE A 575 -20.49 4.23 -22.91
C ILE A 575 -21.34 3.11 -22.29
N ASP A 576 -22.65 3.08 -22.55
CA ASP A 576 -23.53 2.03 -22.01
C ASP A 576 -23.17 0.64 -22.56
N ARG A 577 -22.81 0.53 -23.85
CA ARG A 577 -22.30 -0.72 -24.45
C ARG A 577 -20.96 -1.17 -23.86
N VAL A 578 -20.05 -0.24 -23.58
CA VAL A 578 -18.78 -0.57 -22.91
C VAL A 578 -19.03 -0.97 -21.46
N ARG A 579 -20.00 -0.36 -20.76
CA ARG A 579 -20.31 -0.70 -19.36
C ARG A 579 -20.66 -2.17 -19.17
N GLN A 580 -21.50 -2.74 -20.05
CA GLN A 580 -21.81 -4.17 -19.97
C GLN A 580 -20.55 -5.03 -20.05
N LYS A 581 -19.70 -4.81 -21.06
CA LYS A 581 -18.44 -5.56 -21.22
C LYS A 581 -17.43 -5.30 -20.10
N VAL A 582 -17.42 -4.10 -19.49
CA VAL A 582 -16.63 -3.81 -18.29
C VAL A 582 -17.16 -4.59 -17.09
N PHE A 583 -18.47 -4.58 -16.83
CA PHE A 583 -19.08 -5.31 -15.71
C PHE A 583 -18.77 -6.81 -15.81
N GLU A 584 -19.04 -7.42 -16.97
CA GLU A 584 -18.71 -8.82 -17.29
C GLU A 584 -17.23 -9.15 -17.07
N SER A 585 -16.31 -8.21 -17.38
CA SER A 585 -14.85 -8.39 -17.21
C SER A 585 -14.34 -8.10 -15.79
N THR A 586 -15.15 -7.48 -14.91
CA THR A 586 -14.72 -6.99 -13.58
C THR A 586 -15.44 -7.67 -12.42
N HIS A 587 -16.61 -8.25 -12.65
CA HIS A 587 -17.41 -8.92 -11.62
C HIS A 587 -17.28 -10.44 -11.75
N THR A 588 -16.09 -10.96 -11.46
CA THR A 588 -15.77 -12.40 -11.49
C THR A 588 -15.10 -12.85 -10.17
N PRO A 589 -15.13 -14.14 -9.82
CA PRO A 589 -14.46 -14.65 -8.61
C PRO A 589 -12.93 -14.46 -8.60
N ALA A 590 -12.31 -14.18 -9.76
CA ALA A 590 -10.88 -13.90 -9.90
C ALA A 590 -10.57 -12.38 -10.02
N ALA A 591 -11.54 -11.51 -9.70
CA ALA A 591 -11.39 -10.07 -9.83
C ALA A 591 -10.59 -9.43 -8.68
N GLU A 592 -9.54 -8.70 -9.03
CA GLU A 592 -8.72 -7.95 -8.08
C GLU A 592 -9.30 -6.54 -7.88
N PHE A 593 -9.62 -6.19 -6.63
CA PHE A 593 -10.29 -4.93 -6.25
C PHE A 593 -9.69 -3.66 -6.89
N GLU A 594 -8.37 -3.52 -6.94
CA GLU A 594 -7.71 -2.32 -7.46
C GLU A 594 -7.89 -2.13 -8.97
N PHE A 595 -7.90 -3.24 -9.72
CA PHE A 595 -8.16 -3.24 -11.16
C PHE A 595 -9.62 -2.88 -11.44
N VAL A 596 -10.56 -3.48 -10.70
CA VAL A 596 -11.99 -3.16 -10.77
C VAL A 596 -12.21 -1.66 -10.54
N TYR A 597 -11.59 -1.11 -9.50
CA TYR A 597 -11.64 0.31 -9.20
C TYR A 597 -11.08 1.18 -10.33
N GLY A 598 -9.84 0.93 -10.76
CA GLY A 598 -9.15 1.70 -11.81
C GLY A 598 -9.82 1.63 -13.19
N ILE A 599 -10.51 0.53 -13.50
CA ILE A 599 -11.28 0.32 -14.72
C ILE A 599 -12.62 1.09 -14.68
N HIS A 600 -13.37 0.99 -13.57
CA HIS A 600 -14.63 1.72 -13.43
C HIS A 600 -14.42 3.23 -13.38
N GLN A 601 -13.33 3.72 -12.79
CA GLN A 601 -12.91 5.13 -12.90
C GLN A 601 -12.93 5.60 -14.36
N ALA A 602 -12.30 4.83 -15.25
CA ALA A 602 -12.09 5.16 -16.65
C ALA A 602 -13.39 5.12 -17.46
N GLN A 603 -14.19 4.06 -17.30
CA GLN A 603 -15.53 3.94 -17.89
C GLN A 603 -16.36 5.17 -17.54
N HIS A 604 -16.47 5.44 -16.24
CA HIS A 604 -17.35 6.47 -15.76
C HIS A 604 -16.81 7.86 -16.18
N LEU A 605 -15.50 8.12 -16.10
CA LEU A 605 -14.80 9.32 -16.61
C LEU A 605 -15.02 9.60 -18.11
N ALA A 606 -15.47 8.61 -18.90
CA ALA A 606 -15.88 8.83 -20.29
C ALA A 606 -17.26 9.48 -20.43
N THR A 607 -18.29 9.00 -19.71
CA THR A 607 -19.49 9.83 -19.47
C THR A 607 -19.12 11.12 -18.74
N GLY A 608 -17.95 11.08 -18.10
CA GLY A 608 -17.31 12.15 -17.41
C GLY A 608 -17.26 13.42 -18.22
N LEU A 609 -16.33 13.40 -19.16
CA LEU A 609 -16.09 14.48 -20.10
C LEU A 609 -17.38 14.90 -20.83
N LEU A 610 -18.29 13.96 -21.11
CA LEU A 610 -19.49 14.17 -21.92
C LEU A 610 -20.49 15.20 -21.34
N HIS A 611 -20.64 15.27 -20.00
CA HIS A 611 -21.60 16.16 -19.32
C HIS A 611 -20.95 17.28 -18.48
N LEU A 612 -19.68 17.59 -18.77
CA LEU A 612 -18.86 18.57 -18.09
C LEU A 612 -19.58 19.90 -17.75
N GLY A 613 -19.74 20.17 -16.45
CA GLY A 613 -20.38 21.36 -15.90
C GLY A 613 -21.87 21.50 -16.22
N TRP A 614 -22.62 20.40 -16.31
CA TRP A 614 -23.96 20.33 -16.93
C TRP A 614 -23.97 20.80 -18.40
N GLY A 615 -22.90 20.49 -19.13
CA GLY A 615 -22.68 20.97 -20.50
C GLY A 615 -22.34 22.46 -20.63
N ARG A 616 -22.14 23.17 -19.51
CA ARG A 616 -21.72 24.59 -19.50
C ARG A 616 -20.22 24.76 -19.73
N CYS A 617 -19.45 23.67 -19.69
CA CYS A 617 -18.00 23.68 -19.74
C CYS A 617 -17.49 22.67 -20.78
N LYS A 618 -16.36 23.00 -21.40
CA LYS A 618 -15.65 22.23 -22.43
C LYS A 618 -14.16 22.08 -22.06
N LEU A 619 -13.40 21.29 -22.82
CA LEU A 619 -11.95 21.25 -22.71
C LEU A 619 -11.27 22.30 -23.60
N LYS A 620 -10.17 22.89 -23.12
CA LYS A 620 -9.30 23.78 -23.92
C LYS A 620 -8.15 23.00 -24.57
N ASN A 621 -8.09 23.08 -25.90
CA ASN A 621 -6.94 22.64 -26.67
C ASN A 621 -5.79 23.67 -26.66
N ASN A 622 -4.97 23.68 -25.60
CA ASN A 622 -3.68 24.39 -25.55
C ASN A 622 -2.55 23.50 -24.99
N ALA A 623 -1.31 23.97 -24.95
CA ALA A 623 -0.17 23.18 -24.48
C ALA A 623 -0.35 22.63 -23.04
N LEU A 624 -0.85 23.46 -22.11
CA LEU A 624 -1.25 23.00 -20.76
C LEU A 624 -2.32 21.93 -20.84
N GLY A 625 -3.47 22.20 -21.48
CA GLY A 625 -4.59 21.27 -21.57
C GLY A 625 -4.23 19.95 -22.23
N ARG A 626 -3.39 19.96 -23.28
CA ARG A 626 -2.91 18.73 -23.93
C ARG A 626 -2.00 17.93 -23.01
N ALA A 627 -1.07 18.58 -22.30
CA ALA A 627 -0.26 17.91 -21.27
C ALA A 627 -1.13 17.30 -20.17
N VAL A 628 -2.10 18.09 -19.69
CA VAL A 628 -3.01 17.75 -18.58
C VAL A 628 -3.92 16.57 -18.93
N VAL A 629 -4.57 16.61 -20.08
CA VAL A 629 -5.52 15.56 -20.53
C VAL A 629 -4.76 14.32 -21.02
N LEU A 630 -3.58 14.47 -21.64
CA LEU A 630 -2.72 13.35 -22.01
C LEU A 630 -2.36 12.52 -20.78
N LEU A 631 -1.89 13.20 -19.73
CA LEU A 631 -1.60 12.57 -18.46
C LEU A 631 -2.84 11.89 -17.87
N ALA A 632 -4.01 12.54 -17.84
CA ALA A 632 -5.16 12.03 -17.09
C ALA A 632 -5.78 10.76 -17.72
N LEU A 633 -5.70 10.67 -19.06
CA LEU A 633 -6.33 9.62 -19.85
C LEU A 633 -5.38 8.48 -20.26
N TRP A 634 -4.11 8.55 -19.83
CA TRP A 634 -3.07 7.61 -20.22
C TRP A 634 -3.39 6.16 -19.79
N PRO A 635 -3.03 5.14 -20.62
CA PRO A 635 -3.39 3.75 -20.38
C PRO A 635 -2.51 3.09 -19.33
N GLY A 636 -2.90 3.25 -18.07
CA GLY A 636 -2.41 2.49 -16.92
C GLY A 636 -3.59 1.99 -16.10
N TYR A 637 -4.32 0.99 -16.61
CA TYR A 637 -5.51 0.41 -15.96
C TYR A 637 -5.24 -1.05 -15.55
N ARG A 638 -4.02 -1.37 -15.10
CA ARG A 638 -3.59 -2.72 -14.73
C ARG A 638 -2.54 -2.72 -13.60
N HIS A 639 -2.30 -3.92 -13.11
CA HIS A 639 -1.62 -4.30 -11.87
C HIS A 639 -0.15 -3.85 -11.76
N ASP A 640 0.34 -3.96 -10.53
CA ASP A 640 1.71 -3.68 -10.08
C ASP A 640 2.08 -2.18 -10.06
N VAL A 641 1.45 -1.45 -9.13
CA VAL A 641 1.93 -0.24 -8.41
C VAL A 641 2.18 1.05 -9.24
N SER A 642 2.56 0.97 -10.51
CA SER A 642 3.76 1.70 -10.97
C SER A 642 3.66 2.78 -12.05
N ASP A 643 2.49 2.97 -12.66
CA ASP A 643 2.27 3.99 -13.69
C ASP A 643 1.60 5.27 -13.14
N MET A 644 1.85 6.42 -13.79
CA MET A 644 1.28 7.73 -13.40
C MET A 644 0.47 8.42 -14.49
N ASN A 645 -0.75 8.77 -14.11
CA ASN A 645 -1.71 9.46 -14.94
C ASN A 645 -2.18 10.73 -14.20
N VAL A 646 -1.41 11.80 -14.36
CA VAL A 646 -1.56 13.13 -13.69
C VAL A 646 -2.76 13.90 -14.31
N CYS A 647 -3.42 14.90 -13.72
CA CYS A 647 -3.06 16.32 -13.85
C CYS A 647 -4.24 17.26 -13.52
N MET A 648 -4.08 18.56 -13.84
CA MET A 648 -4.78 19.67 -13.21
C MET A 648 -5.12 20.77 -14.23
N LEU A 649 -6.39 21.20 -14.32
CA LEU A 649 -6.79 22.37 -15.13
C LEU A 649 -7.17 23.56 -14.25
N ARG A 650 -6.48 24.70 -14.42
CA ARG A 650 -6.89 26.00 -13.90
C ARG A 650 -6.62 27.12 -14.90
N ASP A 651 -7.67 27.83 -15.32
CA ASP A 651 -7.75 29.30 -15.22
C ASP A 651 -9.18 29.80 -15.58
N SER A 652 -9.95 30.17 -14.55
CA SER A 652 -11.41 30.24 -14.58
C SER A 652 -12.02 31.54 -15.15
N THR A 653 -11.23 32.39 -15.80
CA THR A 653 -11.70 33.69 -16.35
C THR A 653 -11.32 33.96 -17.81
N ARG A 654 -10.80 32.97 -18.54
CA ARG A 654 -10.31 33.18 -19.93
C ARG A 654 -10.63 32.07 -20.92
N TRP A 655 -11.45 31.08 -20.57
CA TRP A 655 -11.52 29.81 -21.32
C TRP A 655 -12.90 29.25 -21.66
N PHE A 656 -13.98 29.95 -21.35
CA PHE A 656 -15.29 29.68 -21.94
C PHE A 656 -15.80 30.90 -22.67
N ASP A 657 -16.29 30.67 -23.89
CA ASP A 657 -17.01 31.67 -24.67
C ASP A 657 -18.41 31.80 -24.06
N LYS A 658 -18.56 32.78 -23.16
CA LYS A 658 -19.88 33.15 -22.65
C LYS A 658 -20.49 34.10 -23.66
N SER A 659 -21.65 33.71 -24.21
CA SER A 659 -22.52 34.64 -24.90
C SER A 659 -22.89 35.80 -23.97
N ASP A 660 -22.33 36.96 -24.29
CA ASP A 660 -22.54 38.30 -23.72
C ASP A 660 -22.12 38.54 -22.25
N GLY A 661 -21.68 39.79 -21.96
CA GLY A 661 -21.70 40.32 -20.59
C GLY A 661 -20.40 40.90 -19.98
N ILE A 662 -19.75 41.89 -20.63
CA ILE A 662 -19.01 43.03 -20.04
C ILE A 662 -18.08 42.78 -18.81
N TYR A 663 -16.74 42.93 -18.96
CA TYR A 663 -15.88 43.93 -18.23
C TYR A 663 -14.37 43.65 -18.33
N THR A 664 -13.59 44.73 -18.47
CA THR A 664 -12.11 44.87 -18.35
C THR A 664 -11.78 46.35 -18.04
N PRO A 665 -10.53 46.82 -17.82
CA PRO A 665 -9.32 46.22 -17.22
C PRO A 665 -8.67 47.11 -16.10
N GLN A 666 -7.62 46.61 -15.42
CA GLN A 666 -6.39 47.32 -14.95
C GLN A 666 -5.49 46.26 -14.26
N GLN A 667 -4.18 46.09 -14.48
CA GLN A 667 -2.99 46.97 -14.64
C GLN A 667 -2.34 47.48 -13.34
N ALA A 668 -1.17 46.92 -13.01
CA ALA A 668 -0.09 47.50 -12.21
C ALA A 668 1.27 46.89 -12.67
N ARG A 669 2.41 47.55 -12.42
CA ARG A 669 3.75 47.10 -12.86
C ARG A 669 4.85 47.43 -11.83
N THR A 670 5.82 46.51 -11.63
CA THR A 670 7.28 46.78 -11.37
C THR A 670 7.66 47.61 -10.11
N PRO A 671 8.95 47.74 -9.69
CA PRO A 671 10.22 47.31 -10.30
C PRO A 671 11.12 46.43 -9.40
N ALA A 672 12.41 46.34 -9.77
CA ALA A 672 13.48 45.60 -9.08
C ALA A 672 14.70 46.50 -8.80
N THR A 673 15.65 46.03 -8.00
CA THR A 673 16.94 46.68 -7.66
C THR A 673 18.07 45.66 -7.51
N GLU A 674 19.33 46.11 -7.58
CA GLU A 674 20.57 45.29 -7.63
C GLU A 674 21.46 45.49 -6.38
N PHE A 675 22.76 45.11 -6.46
CA PHE A 675 23.84 45.18 -5.44
C PHE A 675 23.83 44.09 -4.34
N ASP A 676 24.97 43.58 -3.83
CA ASP A 676 26.36 43.54 -4.35
C ASP A 676 27.10 42.30 -3.79
N HIS A 677 28.40 42.15 -4.08
CA HIS A 677 29.27 41.05 -3.66
C HIS A 677 30.04 41.28 -2.34
N ASP A 678 30.65 40.19 -1.86
CA ASP A 678 31.78 40.11 -0.92
C ASP A 678 31.60 40.57 0.55
N ASN A 679 31.05 39.67 1.36
CA ASN A 679 31.76 39.22 2.56
C ASN A 679 31.39 37.77 2.93
N ARG A 680 32.32 36.98 3.48
CA ARG A 680 32.06 35.58 3.91
C ARG A 680 32.81 35.21 5.20
N PRO A 681 32.13 35.07 6.35
CA PRO A 681 32.54 34.14 7.39
C PRO A 681 32.06 32.72 7.06
N SER A 682 32.88 31.71 7.36
CA SER A 682 32.46 30.30 7.37
C SER A 682 31.73 29.99 8.68
N ILE A 683 30.53 29.40 8.62
CA ILE A 683 29.75 29.02 9.80
C ILE A 683 29.52 27.50 9.80
N VAL A 684 30.08 26.87 10.83
CA VAL A 684 29.76 25.53 11.34
C VAL A 684 28.71 25.70 12.46
N SER A 685 28.07 24.60 12.91
CA SER A 685 27.20 24.49 14.10
C SER A 685 26.00 25.44 14.19
N ILE A 686 24.80 24.92 13.90
CA ILE A 686 23.51 25.42 14.41
C ILE A 686 22.53 24.22 14.60
N LEU A 687 22.78 23.35 15.58
CA LEU A 687 21.83 22.36 16.14
C LEU A 687 22.35 21.94 17.53
N ASP A 688 22.19 22.84 18.52
CA ASP A 688 23.02 22.81 19.73
C ASP A 688 22.28 22.30 21.00
N GLU A 689 21.03 21.84 20.89
CA GLU A 689 20.30 21.20 22.00
C GLU A 689 19.64 19.87 21.56
N PRO A 690 19.91 18.74 22.26
CA PRO A 690 19.35 17.42 21.95
C PRO A 690 17.91 17.25 22.45
N ILE A 691 17.17 16.32 21.84
CA ILE A 691 15.79 15.98 22.27
C ILE A 691 15.85 15.26 23.62
N GLY A 692 15.40 15.93 24.69
CA GLY A 692 15.37 15.39 26.05
C GLY A 692 14.14 14.51 26.35
N CYS A 693 14.34 13.33 26.93
CA CYS A 693 13.26 12.44 27.41
C CYS A 693 13.65 11.61 28.65
N ASP A 694 12.66 11.04 29.33
CA ASP A 694 12.90 10.12 30.46
C ASP A 694 13.37 8.75 29.95
N VAL A 695 12.73 8.20 28.92
CA VAL A 695 13.04 6.85 28.41
C VAL A 695 13.11 6.83 26.89
N ALA A 696 14.24 6.42 26.33
CA ALA A 696 14.36 6.07 24.91
C ALA A 696 14.21 4.55 24.70
N ILE A 697 13.53 4.14 23.63
CA ILE A 697 13.30 2.75 23.24
C ILE A 697 13.73 2.58 21.78
N ILE A 698 14.85 1.89 21.52
CA ILE A 698 15.34 1.64 20.17
C ILE A 698 14.72 0.35 19.63
N GLY A 699 13.97 0.44 18.54
CA GLY A 699 13.27 -0.65 17.88
C GLY A 699 11.76 -0.62 18.14
N GLY A 700 10.99 -0.16 17.15
CA GLY A 700 9.52 -0.17 17.12
C GLY A 700 8.93 -1.54 16.76
N GLY A 701 9.58 -2.63 17.15
CA GLY A 701 8.97 -3.96 17.13
C GLY A 701 7.96 -4.14 18.26
N ILE A 702 7.24 -5.26 18.27
CA ILE A 702 6.20 -5.54 19.30
C ILE A 702 6.71 -5.35 20.72
N SER A 703 7.93 -5.79 21.06
CA SER A 703 8.52 -5.63 22.38
C SER A 703 8.66 -4.15 22.79
N GLY A 704 9.15 -3.31 21.88
CA GLY A 704 9.33 -1.87 22.12
C GLY A 704 8.00 -1.14 22.22
N CYS A 705 7.04 -1.44 21.34
CA CYS A 705 5.71 -0.84 21.39
C CYS A 705 4.90 -1.30 22.61
N SER A 706 5.01 -2.57 23.04
CA SER A 706 4.39 -3.04 24.28
C SER A 706 5.02 -2.41 25.52
N LEU A 707 6.34 -2.14 25.51
CA LEU A 707 7.02 -1.40 26.56
C LEU A 707 6.55 0.06 26.61
N ALA A 708 6.48 0.75 25.48
CA ALA A 708 5.94 2.11 25.41
C ALA A 708 4.51 2.19 25.98
N TRP A 709 3.66 1.21 25.65
CA TRP A 709 2.32 1.10 26.22
C TRP A 709 2.33 0.88 27.73
N VAL A 710 3.16 -0.05 28.24
CA VAL A 710 3.27 -0.32 29.68
C VAL A 710 3.77 0.91 30.45
N LEU A 711 4.79 1.61 29.97
CA LEU A 711 5.32 2.82 30.61
C LEU A 711 4.27 3.94 30.64
N VAL A 712 3.63 4.21 29.50
CA VAL A 712 2.60 5.25 29.41
C VAL A 712 1.38 4.91 30.28
N ARG A 713 0.99 3.64 30.40
CA ARG A 713 -0.22 3.21 31.13
C ARG A 713 -0.05 2.95 32.63
N PHE A 714 1.09 2.41 33.08
CA PHE A 714 1.24 1.88 34.44
C PHE A 714 2.35 2.54 35.26
N THR A 715 2.87 3.71 34.84
CA THR A 715 3.88 4.47 35.61
C THR A 715 3.52 5.95 35.68
N ASP A 716 4.27 6.78 36.40
CA ASP A 716 4.19 8.25 36.36
C ASP A 716 5.16 8.91 35.35
N ILE A 717 5.90 8.12 34.56
CA ILE A 717 6.88 8.60 33.57
C ILE A 717 6.21 9.51 32.54
N ASN A 718 6.83 10.67 32.28
CA ASN A 718 6.22 11.78 31.56
C ASN A 718 6.59 11.83 30.07
N SER A 719 7.79 11.35 29.69
CA SER A 719 8.28 11.39 28.32
C SER A 719 9.00 10.11 27.88
N VAL A 720 8.38 9.38 26.94
CA VAL A 720 8.93 8.15 26.35
C VAL A 720 9.16 8.38 24.86
N VAL A 721 10.30 7.96 24.29
CA VAL A 721 10.62 8.10 22.86
C VAL A 721 10.99 6.76 22.23
N VAL A 722 10.18 6.26 21.30
CA VAL A 722 10.50 5.08 20.49
C VAL A 722 11.17 5.50 19.18
N LEU A 723 12.32 4.91 18.86
CA LEU A 723 13.09 5.16 17.64
C LEU A 723 13.07 3.91 16.75
N GLU A 724 12.54 4.02 15.54
CA GLU A 724 12.45 2.92 14.57
C GLU A 724 13.14 3.30 13.26
N ARG A 725 14.05 2.44 12.78
CA ARG A 725 14.84 2.63 11.56
C ARG A 725 14.06 2.38 10.27
N HIS A 726 13.00 1.57 10.31
CA HIS A 726 12.08 1.38 9.17
C HIS A 726 11.02 2.49 9.13
N ASN A 727 10.36 2.64 7.98
CA ASN A 727 9.36 3.68 7.73
C ASN A 727 8.01 3.50 8.46
N ASN A 728 7.88 2.46 9.28
CA ASN A 728 6.76 2.21 10.18
C ASN A 728 7.19 1.23 11.28
N VAL A 729 6.43 1.13 12.37
CA VAL A 729 6.59 0.11 13.42
C VAL A 729 6.29 -1.30 12.90
N GLY A 730 6.79 -2.31 13.60
CA GLY A 730 6.45 -3.72 13.40
C GLY A 730 6.98 -4.39 12.13
N ARG A 731 7.73 -3.69 11.27
CA ARG A 731 8.06 -4.12 9.89
C ARG A 731 8.96 -5.36 9.78
N VAL A 732 9.81 -5.63 10.77
CA VAL A 732 10.74 -6.79 10.74
C VAL A 732 10.11 -8.02 11.40
N CYS A 733 10.50 -8.41 12.62
CA CYS A 733 10.10 -9.70 13.21
C CYS A 733 8.61 -9.80 13.56
N SER A 734 7.96 -8.68 13.87
CA SER A 734 6.52 -8.62 14.21
C SER A 734 5.60 -8.76 12.99
N HIS A 735 6.09 -8.42 11.80
CA HIS A 735 5.32 -8.47 10.56
C HIS A 735 4.86 -9.90 10.25
N ALA A 736 3.58 -10.07 9.89
CA ALA A 736 2.92 -11.38 9.86
C ALA A 736 3.57 -12.42 8.92
N LYS A 737 4.34 -11.98 7.91
CA LYS A 737 5.11 -12.88 7.02
C LYS A 737 6.35 -13.49 7.68
N ASN A 738 6.84 -12.89 8.77
CA ASN A 738 8.16 -13.15 9.34
C ASN A 738 8.13 -14.01 10.62
N ASN A 739 6.95 -14.39 11.10
CA ASN A 739 6.75 -15.21 12.29
C ASN A 739 5.67 -16.30 12.08
N SER A 740 5.56 -17.22 13.04
CA SER A 740 4.60 -18.35 13.05
C SER A 740 3.14 -17.92 13.28
N GLN A 741 2.89 -16.66 13.65
CA GLN A 741 1.55 -16.17 14.01
C GLN A 741 0.90 -17.01 15.14
N THR A 742 1.67 -17.65 16.03
CA THR A 742 1.18 -18.61 17.05
C THR A 742 1.25 -18.03 18.46
N LEU A 743 0.18 -18.21 19.25
CA LEU A 743 0.20 -17.94 20.70
C LEU A 743 0.81 -19.15 21.42
N HIS A 744 2.11 -19.05 21.71
CA HIS A 744 2.90 -20.09 22.37
C HIS A 744 2.62 -20.13 23.89
N ARG A 745 1.93 -21.17 24.38
CA ARG A 745 1.51 -21.30 25.79
C ARG A 745 2.26 -22.37 26.57
N GLY A 746 3.09 -23.18 25.93
CA GLY A 746 3.73 -24.35 26.54
C GLY A 746 2.88 -25.62 26.52
N ASP A 747 1.70 -25.58 25.89
CA ASP A 747 0.76 -26.70 25.78
C ASP A 747 1.20 -27.72 24.71
N ILE A 748 1.45 -27.25 23.48
CA ILE A 748 1.90 -28.08 22.35
C ILE A 748 3.42 -28.14 22.19
N GLU A 749 4.19 -27.27 22.87
CA GLU A 749 5.65 -27.29 22.83
C GLU A 749 6.24 -28.50 23.58
N THR A 750 6.39 -29.64 22.88
CA THR A 750 6.83 -30.91 23.49
C THR A 750 8.20 -30.84 24.17
N ASN A 751 9.07 -29.91 23.75
CA ASN A 751 10.38 -29.70 24.39
C ASN A 751 10.35 -28.78 25.65
N TYR A 752 9.18 -28.36 26.13
CA TYR A 752 9.05 -27.59 27.39
C TYR A 752 8.82 -28.52 28.57
N SER A 753 9.52 -28.26 29.68
CA SER A 753 9.19 -28.82 31.00
C SER A 753 7.91 -28.17 31.56
N ILE A 754 7.21 -28.85 32.47
CA ILE A 754 5.96 -28.35 33.07
C ILE A 754 6.14 -26.97 33.75
N GLN A 755 7.29 -26.70 34.37
CA GLN A 755 7.61 -25.39 34.95
C GLN A 755 7.75 -24.29 33.89
N LYS A 756 8.43 -24.58 32.77
CA LYS A 756 8.56 -23.65 31.65
C LYS A 756 7.21 -23.40 30.96
N ALA A 757 6.37 -24.43 30.87
CA ALA A 757 5.02 -24.33 30.34
C ALA A 757 4.10 -23.48 31.24
N ARG A 758 4.12 -23.67 32.56
CA ARG A 758 3.39 -22.80 33.52
C ARG A 758 3.76 -21.32 33.34
N ARG A 759 5.07 -20.99 33.24
CA ARG A 759 5.55 -19.62 32.95
C ARG A 759 5.06 -19.10 31.59
N ALA A 760 5.28 -19.87 30.52
CA ALA A 760 4.84 -19.49 29.17
C ALA A 760 3.32 -19.24 29.09
N ASN A 761 2.51 -20.06 29.75
CA ASN A 761 1.06 -19.90 29.84
C ASN A 761 0.69 -18.60 30.57
N ALA A 762 1.28 -18.33 31.73
CA ALA A 762 1.04 -17.11 32.51
C ALA A 762 1.45 -15.84 31.75
N GLN A 763 2.54 -15.90 30.98
CA GLN A 763 3.03 -14.79 30.16
C GLN A 763 2.18 -14.57 28.90
N ALA A 764 1.73 -15.64 28.23
CA ALA A 764 0.81 -15.58 27.09
C ALA A 764 -0.59 -15.09 27.48
N GLU A 765 -1.04 -15.42 28.69
CA GLU A 765 -2.33 -14.99 29.26
C GLU A 765 -2.42 -13.47 29.41
N LEU A 766 -1.30 -12.76 29.64
CA LEU A 766 -1.27 -11.28 29.59
C LEU A 766 -1.71 -10.74 28.23
N LEU A 767 -1.19 -11.34 27.15
CA LEU A 767 -1.51 -10.95 25.77
C LEU A 767 -2.97 -11.25 25.47
N ARG A 768 -3.45 -12.45 25.83
CA ARG A 768 -4.87 -12.81 25.71
C ARG A 768 -5.76 -11.78 26.44
N ARG A 769 -5.44 -11.43 27.68
CA ARG A 769 -6.19 -10.47 28.49
C ARG A 769 -6.15 -9.06 27.92
N PHE A 770 -5.00 -8.57 27.46
CA PHE A 770 -4.93 -7.32 26.73
C PHE A 770 -5.91 -7.32 25.54
N THR A 771 -5.86 -8.36 24.70
CA THR A 771 -6.74 -8.46 23.53
C THR A 771 -8.23 -8.61 23.88
N THR A 772 -8.60 -9.22 25.01
CA THR A 772 -10.02 -9.41 25.40
C THR A 772 -10.60 -8.31 26.31
N THR A 773 -9.74 -7.51 26.96
CA THR A 773 -10.16 -6.52 27.98
C THR A 773 -9.90 -5.08 27.55
N VAL A 774 -8.89 -4.84 26.69
CA VAL A 774 -8.48 -3.48 26.27
C VAL A 774 -8.93 -3.16 24.84
N LEU A 775 -9.08 -4.16 23.97
CA LEU A 775 -9.42 -3.97 22.56
C LEU A 775 -10.92 -4.15 22.29
N GLU A 776 -11.45 -3.28 21.42
CA GLU A 776 -12.82 -3.39 20.93
C GLU A 776 -12.94 -4.50 19.87
N GLU A 777 -14.14 -5.05 19.70
CA GLU A 777 -14.41 -6.26 18.90
C GLU A 777 -13.81 -6.24 17.47
N PRO A 778 -13.96 -5.19 16.64
CA PRO A 778 -13.37 -5.15 15.30
C PRO A 778 -11.84 -5.14 15.26
N GLU A 779 -11.19 -4.72 16.35
CA GLU A 779 -9.73 -4.66 16.49
C GLU A 779 -9.18 -5.95 17.12
N ARG A 780 -9.86 -6.48 18.14
CA ARG A 780 -9.56 -7.79 18.72
C ARG A 780 -9.54 -8.86 17.63
N ASP A 781 -10.55 -8.87 16.77
CA ASP A 781 -10.75 -9.90 15.74
C ASP A 781 -9.81 -9.75 14.53
N SER A 782 -9.02 -8.66 14.43
CA SER A 782 -7.89 -8.55 13.49
C SER A 782 -6.54 -8.90 14.14
N CYS A 783 -6.46 -8.86 15.48
CA CYS A 783 -5.23 -9.09 16.24
C CYS A 783 -5.08 -10.54 16.73
N ILE A 784 -6.16 -11.20 17.17
CA ILE A 784 -6.11 -12.53 17.80
C ILE A 784 -7.24 -13.45 17.30
N PHE A 785 -6.91 -14.70 16.98
CA PHE A 785 -7.81 -15.62 16.28
C PHE A 785 -7.97 -16.94 17.02
N ARG A 786 -9.20 -17.47 17.02
CA ARG A 786 -9.55 -18.78 17.56
C ARG A 786 -9.43 -19.87 16.49
N MET A 787 -8.79 -20.98 16.81
CA MET A 787 -8.67 -22.16 15.94
C MET A 787 -8.17 -23.38 16.72
N SER A 788 -8.21 -24.56 16.09
CA SER A 788 -7.57 -25.77 16.59
C SER A 788 -6.05 -25.61 16.72
N LYS A 789 -5.47 -26.23 17.75
CA LYS A 789 -4.04 -26.57 17.84
C LYS A 789 -3.91 -28.08 18.04
N VAL A 790 -3.10 -28.72 17.20
CA VAL A 790 -2.83 -30.16 17.26
C VAL A 790 -1.32 -30.40 17.27
N CYS A 791 -0.81 -31.08 18.28
CA CYS A 791 0.49 -31.73 18.22
C CYS A 791 0.28 -33.17 17.76
N LEU A 792 0.86 -33.53 16.61
CA LEU A 792 0.68 -34.82 15.94
C LEU A 792 1.94 -35.67 16.10
N GLY A 793 1.76 -36.88 16.63
CA GLY A 793 2.77 -37.93 16.68
C GLY A 793 2.50 -38.98 15.60
N VAL A 794 3.54 -39.37 14.87
CA VAL A 794 3.48 -40.34 13.75
C VAL A 794 4.45 -41.48 14.01
N GLY A 795 3.89 -42.66 14.28
CA GLY A 795 4.62 -43.86 14.71
C GLY A 795 4.52 -44.13 16.22
N GLU A 796 4.85 -45.36 16.63
CA GLU A 796 4.65 -45.86 18.00
C GLU A 796 5.45 -45.06 19.04
N GLU A 797 6.67 -44.62 18.70
CA GLU A 797 7.55 -43.84 19.58
C GLU A 797 6.96 -42.45 19.91
N GLU A 798 6.46 -41.72 18.92
CA GLU A 798 5.83 -40.41 19.16
C GLU A 798 4.45 -40.54 19.82
N GLN A 799 3.73 -41.64 19.58
CA GLN A 799 2.50 -41.98 20.29
C GLN A 799 2.74 -42.20 21.79
N GLU A 800 3.83 -42.91 22.14
CA GLU A 800 4.26 -43.09 23.52
C GLU A 800 4.65 -41.75 24.18
N LEU A 801 5.47 -40.94 23.49
CA LEU A 801 5.91 -39.62 23.98
C LEU A 801 4.73 -38.67 24.22
N LEU A 802 3.72 -38.65 23.33
CA LEU A 802 2.53 -37.81 23.53
C LEU A 802 1.64 -38.31 24.67
N ARG A 803 1.56 -39.63 24.92
CA ARG A 803 0.78 -40.16 26.06
C ARG A 803 1.42 -39.76 27.39
N GLN A 804 2.73 -39.96 27.54
CA GLN A 804 3.49 -39.56 28.73
C GLN A 804 3.46 -38.05 28.97
N ARG A 805 3.50 -37.25 27.90
CA ARG A 805 3.31 -35.79 27.98
C ARG A 805 1.91 -35.44 28.46
N TYR A 806 0.85 -36.05 27.92
CA TYR A 806 -0.52 -35.76 28.34
C TYR A 806 -0.75 -36.09 29.82
N GLU A 807 -0.34 -37.28 30.27
CA GLU A 807 -0.39 -37.68 31.69
C GLU A 807 0.29 -36.65 32.59
N SER A 808 1.43 -36.09 32.15
CA SER A 808 2.21 -35.10 32.91
C SER A 808 1.74 -33.64 32.82
N PHE A 809 0.80 -33.30 31.92
CA PHE A 809 0.41 -31.91 31.62
C PHE A 809 -1.09 -31.61 31.76
N HIS A 810 -1.97 -32.62 31.66
CA HIS A 810 -3.42 -32.41 31.54
C HIS A 810 -4.07 -31.69 32.74
N GLU A 811 -3.51 -31.82 33.96
CA GLU A 811 -3.99 -31.11 35.15
C GLU A 811 -3.84 -29.58 35.05
N GLU A 812 -2.77 -29.10 34.41
CA GLU A 812 -2.44 -27.67 34.24
C GLU A 812 -3.06 -27.06 32.98
N PHE A 813 -3.39 -27.91 32.00
CA PHE A 813 -3.94 -27.53 30.72
C PHE A 813 -5.22 -28.33 30.43
N PRO A 814 -6.32 -28.10 31.17
CA PRO A 814 -7.54 -28.91 31.12
C PRO A 814 -8.33 -28.85 29.80
N LEU A 815 -7.86 -28.06 28.82
CA LEU A 815 -8.39 -28.02 27.45
C LEU A 815 -7.64 -28.95 26.49
N MET A 816 -6.47 -29.49 26.87
CA MET A 816 -5.79 -30.53 26.11
C MET A 816 -6.61 -31.82 26.12
N ARG A 817 -6.77 -32.45 24.96
CA ARG A 817 -7.34 -33.79 24.80
C ARG A 817 -6.33 -34.68 24.09
N PHE A 818 -6.06 -35.86 24.64
CA PHE A 818 -5.25 -36.88 23.98
C PHE A 818 -6.15 -37.90 23.27
N THR A 819 -5.79 -38.29 22.05
CA THR A 819 -6.44 -39.39 21.35
C THR A 819 -5.47 -40.13 20.41
N GLU A 820 -5.71 -41.44 20.28
CA GLU A 820 -5.04 -42.36 19.36
C GLU A 820 -6.02 -42.83 18.24
N LYS A 821 -7.28 -42.35 18.28
CA LYS A 821 -8.32 -42.74 17.31
C LYS A 821 -8.26 -41.86 16.06
N LYS A 822 -8.00 -42.48 14.92
CA LYS A 822 -7.89 -41.79 13.62
C LYS A 822 -9.17 -41.03 13.27
N GLU A 823 -10.33 -41.53 13.69
CA GLU A 823 -11.66 -40.93 13.50
C GLU A 823 -11.85 -39.62 14.30
N GLU A 824 -11.17 -39.48 15.44
CA GLU A 824 -11.22 -38.27 16.28
C GLU A 824 -10.25 -37.21 15.76
N ILE A 825 -9.05 -37.63 15.31
CA ILE A 825 -8.08 -36.74 14.64
C ILE A 825 -8.66 -36.24 13.30
N PHE A 826 -9.29 -37.12 12.51
CA PHE A 826 -9.89 -36.80 11.21
C PHE A 826 -11.01 -35.75 11.31
N ARG A 827 -11.73 -35.70 12.44
CA ARG A 827 -12.76 -34.66 12.67
C ARG A 827 -12.16 -33.26 12.77
N LEU A 828 -10.94 -33.13 13.26
CA LEU A 828 -10.25 -31.86 13.44
C LEU A 828 -9.46 -31.48 12.19
N GLU A 829 -8.61 -32.39 11.70
CA GLU A 829 -7.66 -32.13 10.61
C GLU A 829 -7.67 -33.31 9.61
N PRO A 830 -8.65 -33.39 8.69
CA PRO A 830 -8.81 -34.54 7.79
C PRO A 830 -7.55 -34.92 7.02
N ALA A 831 -6.80 -33.92 6.54
CA ALA A 831 -5.63 -34.12 5.68
C ALA A 831 -4.43 -34.82 6.35
N VAL A 832 -4.33 -34.85 7.69
CA VAL A 832 -3.20 -35.52 8.38
C VAL A 832 -3.43 -37.03 8.57
N VAL A 833 -4.70 -37.45 8.50
CA VAL A 833 -5.15 -38.84 8.66
C VAL A 833 -5.35 -39.53 7.32
N LEU A 834 -5.74 -38.79 6.28
CA LEU A 834 -5.98 -39.32 4.95
C LEU A 834 -4.68 -39.78 4.25
N GLU A 835 -4.78 -40.95 3.62
CA GLU A 835 -3.74 -41.59 2.82
C GLU A 835 -3.65 -40.96 1.40
N ASP A 836 -4.76 -40.43 0.91
CA ASP A 836 -4.88 -39.54 -0.24
C ASP A 836 -6.14 -38.65 -0.07
N LEU A 837 -6.18 -37.48 -0.71
CA LEU A 837 -7.23 -36.46 -0.49
C LEU A 837 -8.54 -36.75 -1.24
N ASP A 838 -8.67 -37.93 -1.84
CA ASP A 838 -9.92 -38.46 -2.40
C ASP A 838 -10.83 -39.10 -1.34
N GLY A 839 -10.37 -39.20 -0.08
CA GLY A 839 -11.12 -39.79 1.02
C GLY A 839 -11.15 -41.33 1.02
N SER A 840 -10.38 -41.98 0.14
CA SER A 840 -10.43 -43.44 -0.08
C SER A 840 -9.98 -44.28 1.11
N SER A 841 -9.05 -43.78 1.93
CA SER A 841 -8.45 -44.54 3.04
C SER A 841 -7.76 -43.65 4.07
N PHE A 842 -7.67 -44.15 5.31
CA PHE A 842 -6.78 -43.60 6.35
C PHE A 842 -5.37 -44.17 6.20
N ARG A 843 -4.36 -43.37 6.49
CA ARG A 843 -2.95 -43.76 6.43
C ARG A 843 -2.63 -44.93 7.35
N SER A 844 -1.65 -45.74 6.98
CA SER A 844 -1.37 -47.01 7.68
C SER A 844 -0.77 -46.84 9.08
N GLU A 845 0.08 -45.82 9.26
CA GLU A 845 0.93 -45.66 10.44
C GLU A 845 0.13 -45.39 11.73
N PRO A 846 0.62 -45.81 12.92
CA PRO A 846 0.05 -45.36 14.19
C PRO A 846 0.09 -43.83 14.30
N LEU A 847 -0.98 -43.24 14.84
CA LEU A 847 -1.12 -41.80 15.06
C LEU A 847 -1.54 -41.54 16.49
N ALA A 848 -1.01 -40.48 17.08
CA ALA A 848 -1.55 -39.87 18.28
C ALA A 848 -1.64 -38.36 18.12
N ALA A 849 -2.61 -37.74 18.79
CA ALA A 849 -2.78 -36.31 18.82
C ALA A 849 -2.98 -35.81 20.25
N ILE A 850 -2.30 -34.72 20.58
CA ILE A 850 -2.73 -33.79 21.63
C ILE A 850 -3.43 -32.62 20.94
N ALA A 851 -4.72 -32.44 21.19
CA ALA A 851 -5.55 -31.41 20.55
C ALA A 851 -6.14 -30.43 21.56
N ILE A 852 -6.24 -29.17 21.14
CA ILE A 852 -7.08 -28.11 21.74
C ILE A 852 -7.99 -27.64 20.59
N GLU A 853 -9.31 -27.77 20.74
CA GLU A 853 -10.24 -27.69 19.61
C GLU A 853 -10.62 -26.26 19.20
N ASP A 854 -10.86 -25.37 20.16
CA ASP A 854 -11.28 -23.98 19.93
C ASP A 854 -10.75 -23.07 21.05
N GLU A 855 -9.60 -22.44 20.81
CA GLU A 855 -9.07 -21.41 21.70
C GLU A 855 -8.26 -20.37 20.91
N TYR A 856 -7.96 -19.22 21.52
CA TYR A 856 -7.08 -18.19 20.96
C TYR A 856 -5.67 -18.76 20.74
N ALA A 857 -5.38 -19.11 19.49
CA ALA A 857 -4.23 -19.91 19.09
C ALA A 857 -3.31 -19.19 18.10
N ALA A 858 -3.84 -18.19 17.39
CA ALA A 858 -3.08 -17.40 16.43
C ALA A 858 -3.16 -15.90 16.71
N VAL A 859 -2.10 -15.17 16.34
CA VAL A 859 -1.93 -13.73 16.59
C VAL A 859 -1.33 -13.04 15.37
N ASN A 860 -1.96 -11.96 14.90
CA ASN A 860 -1.32 -11.04 13.97
C ASN A 860 -0.47 -10.04 14.75
N TYR A 861 0.79 -10.42 14.98
CA TYR A 861 1.75 -9.60 15.73
C TYR A 861 2.06 -8.23 15.09
N GLY A 862 1.73 -8.01 13.81
CA GLY A 862 1.83 -6.71 13.14
C GLY A 862 0.73 -5.76 13.62
N GLU A 863 -0.53 -6.15 13.47
CA GLU A 863 -1.68 -5.34 13.92
C GLU A 863 -1.68 -5.14 15.44
N LEU A 864 -1.26 -6.15 16.21
CA LEU A 864 -1.07 -6.01 17.65
C LEU A 864 0.03 -4.98 18.01
N THR A 865 1.06 -4.81 17.17
CA THR A 865 2.06 -3.74 17.34
C THR A 865 1.42 -2.36 17.09
N HIS A 866 0.63 -2.21 16.03
CA HIS A 866 -0.10 -0.96 15.76
C HIS A 866 -1.15 -0.64 16.84
N SER A 867 -1.78 -1.67 17.42
CA SER A 867 -2.69 -1.55 18.57
C SER A 867 -1.99 -0.92 19.78
N PHE A 868 -0.81 -1.43 20.19
CA PHE A 868 -0.04 -0.82 21.28
C PHE A 868 0.29 0.65 21.01
N VAL A 869 0.63 1.04 19.77
CA VAL A 869 0.87 2.46 19.41
C VAL A 869 -0.41 3.30 19.57
N ARG A 870 -1.54 2.84 19.05
CA ARG A 870 -2.83 3.55 19.15
C ARG A 870 -3.27 3.72 20.61
N HIS A 871 -3.18 2.67 21.43
CA HIS A 871 -3.53 2.74 22.85
C HIS A 871 -2.54 3.59 23.68
N SER A 872 -1.25 3.60 23.33
CA SER A 872 -0.26 4.48 23.96
C SER A 872 -0.59 5.96 23.72
N ARG A 873 -0.77 6.35 22.46
CA ARG A 873 -1.07 7.74 22.08
C ARG A 873 -2.41 8.23 22.62
N ARG A 874 -3.44 7.38 22.57
CA ARG A 874 -4.74 7.64 23.20
C ARG A 874 -4.55 7.97 24.67
N HIS A 875 -3.88 7.11 25.44
CA HIS A 875 -3.75 7.33 26.87
C HIS A 875 -2.81 8.48 27.25
N ALA A 876 -1.77 8.73 26.46
CA ALA A 876 -0.94 9.92 26.61
C ALA A 876 -1.77 11.20 26.44
N SER A 877 -2.65 11.28 25.44
CA SER A 877 -3.53 12.44 25.25
C SER A 877 -4.64 12.57 26.32
N GLU A 878 -5.07 11.45 26.94
CA GLU A 878 -5.97 11.44 28.10
C GLU A 878 -5.30 11.94 29.40
N THR A 879 -3.98 11.78 29.54
CA THR A 879 -3.22 12.07 30.79
C THR A 879 -2.31 13.30 30.72
N GLY A 880 -2.01 13.81 29.52
CA GLY A 880 -1.06 14.92 29.31
C GLY A 880 0.42 14.49 29.21
N LYS A 881 0.70 13.18 29.21
CA LYS A 881 2.05 12.63 28.96
C LYS A 881 2.47 12.80 27.50
N LYS A 882 3.77 12.69 27.24
CA LYS A 882 4.35 12.63 25.89
C LYS A 882 4.77 11.20 25.53
N VAL A 883 4.42 10.74 24.33
CA VAL A 883 4.90 9.47 23.78
C VAL A 883 5.32 9.61 22.32
N GLU A 884 6.63 9.58 22.14
CA GLU A 884 7.47 9.56 20.93
C GLU A 884 7.42 8.23 20.12
N PHE A 885 7.29 8.23 18.79
CA PHE A 885 7.38 7.06 17.90
C PHE A 885 7.97 7.50 16.54
N ILE A 886 9.25 7.88 16.55
CA ILE A 886 9.97 8.45 15.42
C ILE A 886 10.48 7.33 14.48
N THR A 887 9.86 7.23 13.30
CA THR A 887 10.18 6.24 12.26
C THR A 887 11.17 6.75 11.20
N SER A 888 11.77 5.85 10.41
CA SER A 888 12.89 6.09 9.47
C SER A 888 14.19 6.57 10.12
N THR A 889 14.34 6.39 11.44
CA THR A 889 15.41 6.94 12.27
C THR A 889 16.30 5.82 12.81
N LYS A 890 17.43 5.56 12.14
CA LYS A 890 18.44 4.62 12.61
C LYS A 890 19.34 5.29 13.65
N VAL A 891 19.42 4.69 14.84
CA VAL A 891 20.48 5.04 15.82
C VAL A 891 21.79 4.41 15.35
N GLU A 892 22.83 5.22 15.21
CA GLU A 892 24.15 4.78 14.71
C GLU A 892 25.13 4.51 15.84
N SER A 893 25.09 5.32 16.88
CA SER A 893 25.86 5.15 18.11
C SER A 893 25.07 5.62 19.32
N LEU A 894 25.48 5.12 20.47
CA LEU A 894 24.97 5.50 21.78
C LEU A 894 26.14 5.55 22.77
N ALA A 895 26.08 6.46 23.72
CA ALA A 895 27.14 6.69 24.72
C ALA A 895 26.54 7.21 26.03
N PRO A 896 27.06 6.81 27.20
CA PRO A 896 26.74 7.49 28.45
C PRO A 896 27.31 8.90 28.46
N SER A 897 26.59 9.84 29.08
CA SER A 897 26.99 11.21 29.34
C SER A 897 27.62 11.33 30.74
N ASP A 898 28.43 12.38 30.97
CA ASP A 898 29.04 12.67 32.28
C ASP A 898 28.00 12.87 33.39
N ASP A 899 26.80 13.34 33.04
CA ASP A 899 25.66 13.52 33.95
C ASP A 899 24.92 12.20 34.32
N GLY A 900 25.25 11.08 33.66
CA GLY A 900 24.58 9.80 33.84
C GLY A 900 23.38 9.52 32.92
N ASP A 901 23.06 10.43 31.99
CA ASP A 901 22.09 10.19 30.91
C ASP A 901 22.72 9.37 29.75
N VAL A 902 21.90 8.89 28.82
CA VAL A 902 22.33 8.26 27.56
C VAL A 902 22.15 9.25 26.41
N MET A 903 23.22 9.48 25.64
CA MET A 903 23.17 10.18 24.35
C MET A 903 23.04 9.17 23.21
N LEU A 904 22.07 9.38 22.32
CA LEU A 904 21.83 8.57 21.13
C LEU A 904 22.01 9.45 19.89
N ARG A 905 22.84 9.04 18.92
CA ARG A 905 23.01 9.75 17.64
C ARG A 905 22.25 9.07 16.51
N CYS A 906 21.44 9.83 15.78
CA CYS A 906 20.56 9.31 14.75
C CYS A 906 20.96 9.74 13.33
N SER A 907 20.80 8.84 12.35
CA SER A 907 21.26 9.00 10.96
C SER A 907 20.45 10.01 10.12
N MET A 908 19.35 10.56 10.63
CA MET A 908 18.60 11.64 9.97
C MET A 908 18.79 12.95 10.73
N ASN A 909 19.19 13.99 9.97
CA ASN A 909 19.29 15.39 10.41
C ASN A 909 20.24 15.67 11.59
N ASP A 910 21.22 14.78 11.88
CA ASP A 910 22.08 14.84 13.08
C ASP A 910 21.29 15.01 14.40
N VAL A 911 20.10 14.39 14.48
CA VAL A 911 19.29 14.41 15.71
C VAL A 911 19.98 13.61 16.81
N GLU A 912 20.48 14.31 17.82
CA GLU A 912 20.88 13.72 19.09
C GLU A 912 19.68 13.68 20.05
N VAL A 913 19.47 12.53 20.69
CA VAL A 913 18.45 12.32 21.72
C VAL A 913 19.16 12.08 23.04
N ARG A 914 18.76 12.80 24.10
CA ARG A 914 19.27 12.66 25.46
C ARG A 914 18.19 12.00 26.32
N ALA A 915 18.47 10.81 26.84
CA ALA A 915 17.50 9.99 27.55
C ALA A 915 18.02 9.58 28.93
N ARG A 916 17.21 9.75 29.98
CA ARG A 916 17.60 9.32 31.35
C ARG A 916 17.77 7.80 31.45
N PHE A 917 16.98 7.04 30.68
CA PHE A 917 17.10 5.59 30.52
C PHE A 917 17.01 5.19 29.04
N CYS A 918 17.70 4.13 28.61
CA CYS A 918 17.66 3.62 27.23
C CYS A 918 17.46 2.10 27.16
N ILE A 919 16.41 1.66 26.46
CA ILE A 919 16.17 0.24 26.17
C ILE A 919 16.33 -0.06 24.69
N VAL A 920 17.19 -1.02 24.37
CA VAL A 920 17.47 -1.45 22.99
C VAL A 920 16.74 -2.76 22.72
N SER A 921 15.60 -2.68 22.04
CA SER A 921 14.75 -3.83 21.63
C SER A 921 14.83 -4.10 20.12
N ALA A 922 15.97 -3.80 19.50
CA ALA A 922 16.23 -3.89 18.06
C ALA A 922 16.56 -5.33 17.57
N GLY A 923 16.05 -6.36 18.25
CA GLY A 923 16.29 -7.77 17.91
C GLY A 923 17.77 -8.14 17.95
N GLY A 924 18.34 -8.59 16.82
CA GLY A 924 19.76 -8.89 16.73
C GLY A 924 20.67 -7.66 16.84
N TYR A 925 20.19 -6.48 16.42
CA TYR A 925 20.96 -5.24 16.48
C TYR A 925 21.22 -4.75 17.91
N SER A 926 20.46 -5.23 18.90
CA SER A 926 20.73 -4.96 20.31
C SER A 926 22.12 -5.47 20.73
N LEU A 927 22.60 -6.60 20.17
CA LEU A 927 23.97 -7.06 20.44
C LEU A 927 25.02 -6.20 19.73
N LEU A 928 24.75 -5.75 18.49
CA LEU A 928 25.66 -4.85 17.76
C LEU A 928 25.89 -3.55 18.54
N LEU A 929 24.82 -2.98 19.09
CA LEU A 929 24.86 -1.75 19.88
C LEU A 929 25.57 -1.98 21.23
N ALA A 930 25.30 -3.08 21.93
CA ALA A 930 26.07 -3.46 23.13
C ALA A 930 27.57 -3.65 22.84
N HIS A 931 27.91 -4.35 21.75
CA HIS A 931 29.29 -4.53 21.29
C HIS A 931 29.97 -3.21 20.95
N SER A 932 29.25 -2.21 20.45
CA SER A 932 29.78 -0.88 20.13
C SER A 932 30.26 -0.12 21.38
N LEU A 933 29.58 -0.31 22.52
CA LEU A 933 30.01 0.16 23.85
C LEU A 933 31.15 -0.67 24.47
N GLY A 934 31.54 -1.79 23.84
CA GLY A 934 32.48 -2.75 24.43
C GLY A 934 31.85 -3.77 25.39
N LEU A 935 30.53 -3.71 25.60
CA LEU A 935 29.78 -4.61 26.47
C LEU A 935 29.55 -5.98 25.80
N ALA A 936 29.17 -6.99 26.59
CA ALA A 936 28.69 -8.29 26.11
C ALA A 936 29.57 -9.02 25.06
N ARG A 937 30.87 -8.71 24.95
CA ARG A 937 31.80 -9.31 23.96
C ARG A 937 32.01 -10.82 24.11
N HIS A 938 31.56 -11.39 25.23
CA HIS A 938 31.53 -12.84 25.47
C HIS A 938 30.29 -13.54 24.89
N LEU A 939 29.39 -12.78 24.26
CA LEU A 939 28.25 -13.28 23.50
C LEU A 939 28.49 -13.05 22.01
N SER A 940 28.24 -14.08 21.21
CA SER A 940 28.25 -14.03 19.75
C SER A 940 26.88 -14.46 19.21
N LEU A 941 26.46 -13.89 18.08
CA LEU A 941 25.11 -14.09 17.52
C LEU A 941 25.16 -14.94 16.25
N LEU A 942 24.37 -16.00 16.19
CA LEU A 942 24.18 -16.85 15.02
C LEU A 942 22.80 -16.54 14.41
N PRO A 943 22.70 -15.92 13.22
CA PRO A 943 21.42 -15.66 12.61
C PRO A 943 20.88 -16.94 11.95
N ILE A 944 19.67 -17.35 12.34
CA ILE A 944 18.99 -18.55 11.81
C ILE A 944 17.73 -18.09 11.08
N ALA A 945 17.61 -18.43 9.80
CA ALA A 945 16.40 -18.17 9.01
C ALA A 945 15.61 -19.46 8.77
N GLY A 946 14.38 -19.30 8.29
CA GLY A 946 13.52 -20.42 7.96
C GLY A 946 12.64 -20.16 6.75
N SER A 947 12.74 -21.03 5.76
CA SER A 947 11.89 -21.05 4.58
C SER A 947 10.51 -21.63 4.90
N PHE A 948 9.48 -21.03 4.32
CA PHE A 948 8.10 -21.50 4.37
C PHE A 948 7.64 -21.88 2.96
N PHE A 949 6.64 -22.75 2.87
CA PHE A 949 6.04 -23.19 1.62
C PHE A 949 4.51 -23.15 1.73
N PHE A 950 3.80 -22.74 0.68
CA PHE A 950 2.34 -22.81 0.62
C PHE A 950 1.89 -24.08 -0.09
N ALA A 951 0.85 -24.74 0.44
CA ALA A 951 0.17 -25.85 -0.23
C ALA A 951 -0.71 -25.33 -1.37
N GLY A 952 -0.46 -25.81 -2.60
CA GLY A 952 -1.21 -25.40 -3.78
C GLY A 952 -0.93 -23.98 -4.26
N SER A 953 -1.38 -23.67 -5.48
CA SER A 953 -1.38 -22.31 -6.05
C SER A 953 -2.79 -21.78 -6.37
N SER A 954 -3.82 -22.62 -6.26
CA SER A 954 -5.23 -22.30 -6.47
C SER A 954 -6.13 -23.45 -5.98
N GLY A 955 -7.40 -23.15 -5.71
CA GLY A 955 -8.45 -24.13 -5.41
C GLY A 955 -8.45 -24.68 -3.98
N ALA A 956 -9.28 -25.70 -3.74
CA ALA A 956 -9.58 -26.23 -2.40
C ALA A 956 -8.35 -26.68 -1.58
N TYR A 957 -7.28 -27.11 -2.25
CA TYR A 957 -6.02 -27.51 -1.60
C TYR A 957 -5.23 -26.36 -0.96
N GLN A 958 -5.64 -25.11 -1.19
CA GLN A 958 -5.01 -23.92 -0.62
C GLN A 958 -5.15 -23.85 0.90
N ARG A 959 -6.32 -24.24 1.45
CA ARG A 959 -6.54 -24.41 2.90
C ARG A 959 -6.67 -25.90 3.20
N LEU A 960 -5.52 -26.56 3.31
CA LEU A 960 -5.37 -27.99 3.53
C LEU A 960 -5.62 -28.40 4.99
N LEU A 961 -5.52 -27.45 5.93
CA LEU A 961 -5.74 -27.62 7.36
C LEU A 961 -6.71 -26.57 7.91
N ASN A 962 -7.47 -26.96 8.94
CA ASN A 962 -8.48 -26.13 9.59
C ASN A 962 -7.82 -25.17 10.60
N GLY A 963 -6.90 -25.68 11.42
CA GLY A 963 -6.05 -24.93 12.34
C GLY A 963 -4.60 -25.42 12.31
N LYS A 964 -3.89 -25.22 13.44
CA LYS A 964 -2.43 -25.34 13.53
C LYS A 964 -1.97 -26.76 13.85
N VAL A 965 -1.13 -27.35 12.99
CA VAL A 965 -0.59 -28.72 13.19
C VAL A 965 0.93 -28.69 13.36
N TYR A 966 1.41 -29.19 14.49
CA TYR A 966 2.82 -29.22 14.87
C TYR A 966 3.31 -30.67 15.01
N ALA A 967 4.47 -31.00 14.43
CA ALA A 967 5.15 -32.26 14.71
C ALA A 967 5.73 -32.28 16.14
N VAL A 968 5.98 -33.48 16.68
CA VAL A 968 6.75 -33.65 17.92
C VAL A 968 8.15 -33.05 17.77
N GLN A 969 8.61 -32.31 18.78
CA GLN A 969 9.88 -31.60 18.79
C GLN A 969 10.98 -32.44 19.45
N ASP A 970 12.11 -32.59 18.76
CA ASP A 970 13.34 -33.18 19.31
C ASP A 970 13.94 -32.28 20.42
N PRO A 971 14.15 -32.79 21.66
CA PRO A 971 14.79 -32.04 22.74
C PRO A 971 16.25 -31.62 22.48
N ALA A 972 16.97 -32.28 21.56
CA ALA A 972 18.35 -31.93 21.21
C ALA A 972 18.43 -30.70 20.28
N LEU A 973 17.34 -30.37 19.60
CA LEU A 973 17.26 -29.26 18.63
C LEU A 973 16.74 -27.96 19.29
N PRO A 974 17.48 -26.84 19.18
CA PRO A 974 17.02 -25.52 19.66
C PRO A 974 16.02 -24.84 18.72
N PHE A 975 15.70 -25.46 17.59
CA PHE A 975 14.88 -24.89 16.53
C PHE A 975 13.46 -25.47 16.53
N ALA A 976 12.51 -24.74 15.94
CA ALA A 976 11.13 -25.21 15.88
C ALA A 976 11.01 -26.41 14.94
N ALA A 977 10.28 -27.44 15.36
CA ALA A 977 9.90 -28.54 14.47
C ALA A 977 9.00 -28.01 13.32
N PRO A 978 8.99 -28.69 12.16
CA PRO A 978 8.06 -28.40 11.08
C PRO A 978 6.62 -28.39 11.58
N HIS A 979 5.89 -27.36 11.18
CA HIS A 979 4.46 -27.21 11.40
C HIS A 979 3.77 -26.77 10.11
N ALA A 980 2.45 -26.85 10.12
CA ALA A 980 1.59 -26.48 9.03
C ALA A 980 0.42 -25.67 9.59
N ASP A 981 0.42 -24.37 9.28
CA ASP A 981 -0.47 -23.38 9.91
C ASP A 981 -1.25 -22.60 8.84
N PRO A 982 -2.57 -22.36 9.02
CA PRO A 982 -3.31 -21.41 8.19
C PRO A 982 -2.80 -19.99 8.42
N ASP A 983 -2.44 -19.27 7.35
CA ASP A 983 -1.90 -17.91 7.45
C ASP A 983 -3.01 -16.88 7.77
N VAL A 984 -3.05 -16.36 8.99
CA VAL A 984 -4.14 -15.45 9.45
C VAL A 984 -4.07 -14.06 8.80
N ALA A 985 -2.95 -13.71 8.16
CA ALA A 985 -2.78 -12.43 7.46
C ALA A 985 -3.01 -12.52 5.95
N LYS A 986 -3.53 -13.65 5.44
CA LYS A 986 -3.93 -13.84 4.04
C LYS A 986 -5.40 -14.25 3.94
N LEU A 987 -6.11 -13.65 2.99
CA LEU A 987 -7.47 -14.05 2.60
C LEU A 987 -7.51 -15.54 2.23
N GLY A 988 -8.55 -16.25 2.69
CA GLY A 988 -8.71 -17.70 2.51
C GLY A 988 -7.82 -18.57 3.41
N HIS A 989 -7.00 -17.97 4.29
CA HIS A 989 -6.13 -18.65 5.26
C HIS A 989 -5.32 -19.83 4.68
N PRO A 990 -4.49 -19.59 3.65
CA PRO A 990 -3.70 -20.62 2.99
C PRO A 990 -2.77 -21.34 3.96
N THR A 991 -2.74 -22.67 3.89
CA THR A 991 -1.90 -23.50 4.76
C THR A 991 -0.43 -23.37 4.37
N ARG A 992 0.38 -22.98 5.35
CA ARG A 992 1.80 -22.65 5.22
C ARG A 992 2.63 -23.65 6.03
N PHE A 993 3.39 -24.47 5.32
CA PHE A 993 4.33 -25.45 5.87
C PHE A 993 5.68 -24.81 6.16
N GLY A 994 6.29 -25.14 7.29
CA GLY A 994 7.61 -24.65 7.70
C GLY A 994 7.71 -24.38 9.20
N PRO A 995 8.67 -23.56 9.63
CA PRO A 995 9.83 -23.12 8.87
C PRO A 995 10.84 -24.27 8.68
N THR A 996 11.74 -24.15 7.69
CA THR A 996 13.05 -24.82 7.76
C THR A 996 13.92 -24.17 8.85
N ALA A 997 15.06 -24.78 9.20
CA ALA A 997 15.98 -24.26 10.20
C ALA A 997 17.41 -24.20 9.66
N ALA A 998 17.76 -23.13 8.94
CA ALA A 998 19.04 -22.96 8.27
C ALA A 998 19.84 -21.77 8.81
N PHE A 999 21.18 -21.90 8.82
CA PHE A 999 22.06 -20.76 9.09
C PHE A 999 21.95 -19.71 7.98
N HIS A 1000 21.85 -18.44 8.35
CA HIS A 1000 21.65 -17.34 7.41
C HIS A 1000 22.68 -16.22 7.68
N PRO A 1001 23.42 -15.73 6.66
CA PRO A 1001 24.55 -14.83 6.89
C PRO A 1001 24.15 -13.35 7.09
N MET A 1002 22.86 -13.02 7.05
CA MET A 1002 22.32 -11.65 7.18
C MET A 1002 21.45 -11.53 8.45
N MET A 1003 21.50 -10.39 9.14
CA MET A 1003 20.67 -10.12 10.35
C MET A 1003 19.18 -10.01 10.02
N GLU A 1004 18.86 -9.60 8.79
CA GLU A 1004 17.50 -9.51 8.26
C GLU A 1004 17.39 -10.33 6.98
N ARG A 1005 16.24 -10.98 6.78
CA ARG A 1005 16.05 -11.79 5.57
C ARG A 1005 15.90 -10.87 4.36
N TYR A 1006 16.58 -11.23 3.27
CA TYR A 1006 16.61 -10.49 2.00
C TYR A 1006 17.31 -9.11 2.02
N LEU A 1007 17.85 -8.65 3.16
CA LEU A 1007 18.61 -7.38 3.25
C LEU A 1007 20.12 -7.62 3.30
N LEU A 1008 20.76 -7.60 2.11
CA LEU A 1008 22.21 -7.79 1.95
C LEU A 1008 23.05 -6.75 2.73
N GLU A 1009 22.54 -5.54 2.92
CA GLU A 1009 23.19 -4.47 3.69
C GLU A 1009 23.41 -4.85 5.17
N SER A 1010 22.69 -5.84 5.69
CA SER A 1010 22.85 -6.34 7.06
C SER A 1010 23.99 -7.36 7.26
N LEU A 1011 24.61 -7.83 6.17
CA LEU A 1011 25.72 -8.80 6.22
C LEU A 1011 26.95 -8.31 7.02
N PRO A 1012 27.44 -7.06 6.90
CA PRO A 1012 28.57 -6.60 7.70
C PRO A 1012 28.27 -6.58 9.20
N ASP A 1013 27.03 -6.26 9.59
CA ASP A 1013 26.59 -6.22 10.98
C ASP A 1013 26.34 -7.62 11.57
N ALA A 1014 25.95 -8.58 10.72
CA ALA A 1014 25.98 -10.00 11.06
C ALA A 1014 27.42 -10.46 11.36
N LEU A 1015 28.35 -10.23 10.44
CA LEU A 1015 29.75 -10.65 10.61
C LEU A 1015 30.42 -10.02 11.84
N ARG A 1016 30.08 -8.76 12.17
CA ARG A 1016 30.50 -8.07 13.41
C ARG A 1016 29.98 -8.76 14.67
N THR A 1017 28.69 -9.12 14.71
CA THR A 1017 28.05 -9.75 15.89
C THR A 1017 28.31 -11.25 16.01
N MET A 1018 28.63 -11.93 14.90
CA MET A 1018 29.06 -13.34 14.88
C MET A 1018 30.47 -13.55 15.48
N GLN A 1019 31.34 -12.54 15.45
CA GLN A 1019 32.73 -12.59 15.93
C GLN A 1019 33.56 -13.80 15.42
N LEU A 1020 33.34 -14.27 14.18
CA LEU A 1020 33.98 -15.50 13.64
C LEU A 1020 35.53 -15.49 13.60
N THR A 1021 36.18 -14.36 13.83
CA THR A 1021 37.64 -14.24 13.93
C THR A 1021 38.18 -14.46 15.35
N ASP A 1022 37.32 -14.54 16.36
CA ASP A 1022 37.71 -14.78 17.77
C ASP A 1022 37.95 -16.28 18.03
N PRO A 1023 39.14 -16.69 18.52
CA PRO A 1023 39.43 -18.07 18.88
C PRO A 1023 38.47 -18.68 19.92
N ALA A 1024 37.92 -17.88 20.85
CA ALA A 1024 36.98 -18.40 21.85
C ALA A 1024 35.61 -18.75 21.23
N THR A 1025 35.11 -17.91 20.32
CA THR A 1025 33.91 -18.17 19.51
C THR A 1025 34.11 -19.40 18.62
N ILE A 1026 35.27 -19.53 17.94
CA ILE A 1026 35.58 -20.71 17.11
C ILE A 1026 35.61 -21.99 17.98
N ALA A 1027 36.28 -21.95 19.15
CA ALA A 1027 36.35 -23.10 20.05
C ALA A 1027 34.96 -23.49 20.61
N ALA A 1028 34.13 -22.53 21.00
CA ALA A 1028 32.78 -22.79 21.47
C ALA A 1028 31.88 -23.42 20.38
N LEU A 1029 32.00 -22.97 19.13
CA LEU A 1029 31.32 -23.60 17.99
C LEU A 1029 31.82 -25.01 17.72
N ALA A 1030 33.15 -25.23 17.76
CA ALA A 1030 33.74 -26.55 17.54
C ALA A 1030 33.30 -27.58 18.59
N ASP A 1031 33.29 -27.20 19.87
CA ASP A 1031 32.88 -28.08 20.97
C ASP A 1031 31.38 -28.44 20.88
N ILE A 1032 30.50 -27.47 20.59
CA ILE A 1032 29.06 -27.71 20.40
C ILE A 1032 28.79 -28.67 19.22
N LEU A 1033 29.54 -28.53 18.12
CA LEU A 1033 29.43 -29.43 16.96
C LEU A 1033 30.02 -30.82 17.23
N ALA A 1034 31.05 -30.92 18.08
CA ALA A 1034 31.67 -32.19 18.47
C ALA A 1034 30.78 -32.99 19.43
N GLU A 1035 30.21 -32.35 20.46
CA GLU A 1035 29.25 -32.97 21.38
C GLU A 1035 27.96 -33.41 20.66
N ARG A 1036 27.55 -32.65 19.63
CA ARG A 1036 26.27 -32.85 18.93
C ARG A 1036 26.46 -33.19 17.45
N SER A 1037 27.32 -34.16 17.16
CA SER A 1037 27.65 -34.60 15.80
C SER A 1037 26.44 -34.97 14.92
N HIS A 1038 25.34 -35.44 15.52
CA HIS A 1038 24.06 -35.68 14.83
C HIS A 1038 23.44 -34.41 14.23
N LEU A 1039 23.63 -33.24 14.86
CA LEU A 1039 23.14 -31.96 14.36
C LEU A 1039 23.85 -31.51 13.07
N ILE A 1040 25.05 -32.02 12.78
CA ILE A 1040 25.74 -31.75 11.51
C ILE A 1040 24.93 -32.35 10.35
N GLY A 1041 24.44 -33.58 10.50
CA GLY A 1041 23.56 -34.22 9.51
C GLY A 1041 22.24 -33.46 9.32
N TYR A 1042 21.61 -33.04 10.43
CA TYR A 1042 20.38 -32.24 10.39
C TYR A 1042 20.60 -30.88 9.71
N ALA A 1043 21.65 -30.14 10.07
CA ALA A 1043 21.94 -28.83 9.49
C ALA A 1043 22.24 -28.93 7.98
N LEU A 1044 22.96 -29.97 7.54
CA LEU A 1044 23.18 -30.25 6.12
C LEU A 1044 21.86 -30.57 5.39
N ALA A 1045 20.95 -31.34 6.00
CA ALA A 1045 19.63 -31.61 5.42
C ALA A 1045 18.77 -30.33 5.33
N GLN A 1046 18.76 -29.48 6.35
CA GLN A 1046 18.06 -28.19 6.31
C GLN A 1046 18.63 -27.25 5.23
N MET A 1047 19.95 -27.29 4.99
CA MET A 1047 20.58 -26.55 3.89
C MET A 1047 20.17 -27.08 2.50
N THR A 1048 19.94 -28.40 2.32
CA THR A 1048 19.44 -28.91 1.03
C THR A 1048 17.99 -28.54 0.76
N TYR A 1049 17.17 -28.31 1.80
CA TYR A 1049 15.81 -27.76 1.64
C TYR A 1049 15.77 -26.33 1.09
N GLU A 1050 16.87 -25.57 1.20
CA GLU A 1050 16.97 -24.21 0.62
C GLU A 1050 17.52 -24.21 -0.83
N ALA A 1051 17.87 -25.36 -1.39
CA ALA A 1051 18.37 -25.47 -2.77
C ALA A 1051 17.23 -25.26 -3.80
N PRO A 1052 17.37 -24.36 -4.80
CA PRO A 1052 16.34 -24.14 -5.81
C PRO A 1052 15.94 -25.43 -6.55
N LEU A 1053 14.63 -25.63 -6.77
CA LEU A 1053 13.99 -26.78 -7.43
C LEU A 1053 14.16 -28.14 -6.74
N LEU A 1054 15.30 -28.43 -6.13
CA LEU A 1054 15.58 -29.70 -5.43
C LEU A 1054 15.06 -29.70 -3.99
N GLY A 1055 15.21 -28.59 -3.27
CA GLY A 1055 14.83 -28.45 -1.87
C GLY A 1055 13.32 -28.56 -1.65
N GLU A 1056 12.51 -28.02 -2.58
CA GLU A 1056 11.04 -28.17 -2.59
C GLU A 1056 10.62 -29.65 -2.51
N HIS A 1057 11.20 -30.50 -3.36
CA HIS A 1057 10.86 -31.91 -3.48
C HIS A 1057 11.35 -32.72 -2.26
N GLN A 1058 12.55 -32.42 -1.77
CA GLN A 1058 13.12 -33.09 -0.61
C GLN A 1058 12.37 -32.75 0.69
N TYR A 1059 11.99 -31.47 0.88
CA TYR A 1059 11.17 -31.01 2.01
C TYR A 1059 9.73 -31.56 1.94
N ALA A 1060 9.15 -31.62 0.73
CA ALA A 1060 7.82 -32.20 0.49
C ALA A 1060 7.74 -33.68 0.90
N ILE A 1061 8.79 -34.47 0.64
CA ILE A 1061 8.82 -35.89 1.04
C ILE A 1061 9.13 -36.06 2.53
N ASN A 1062 10.20 -35.42 3.03
CA ASN A 1062 10.75 -35.70 4.35
C ASN A 1062 9.94 -35.09 5.51
N GLU A 1063 9.53 -33.82 5.37
CA GLU A 1063 9.01 -33.02 6.48
C GLU A 1063 7.49 -32.81 6.34
N ALA A 1064 7.06 -32.16 5.26
CA ALA A 1064 5.64 -31.83 5.04
C ALA A 1064 4.81 -33.09 4.75
N GLY A 1065 5.37 -34.05 4.02
CA GLY A 1065 4.78 -35.35 3.71
C GLY A 1065 4.55 -36.24 4.94
N ARG A 1066 5.34 -36.03 6.01
CA ARG A 1066 5.13 -36.73 7.30
C ARG A 1066 3.83 -36.28 7.97
N LEU A 1067 3.54 -34.98 7.90
CA LEU A 1067 2.29 -34.39 8.39
C LEU A 1067 1.09 -34.71 7.48
N VAL A 1068 1.23 -34.56 6.16
CA VAL A 1068 0.16 -34.81 5.17
C VAL A 1068 0.67 -35.75 4.05
N PRO A 1069 0.31 -37.05 4.04
CA PRO A 1069 0.83 -38.04 3.09
C PRO A 1069 0.67 -37.69 1.61
N ALA A 1070 -0.39 -36.95 1.27
CA ALA A 1070 -0.66 -36.48 -0.10
C ALA A 1070 0.43 -35.55 -0.67
N ILE A 1071 1.22 -34.88 0.18
CA ILE A 1071 2.36 -34.04 -0.24
C ILE A 1071 3.53 -34.91 -0.70
N ALA A 1072 3.92 -35.94 0.07
CA ALA A 1072 4.96 -36.89 -0.33
C ALA A 1072 4.64 -37.64 -1.63
N ARG A 1073 3.35 -37.80 -1.94
CA ARG A 1073 2.81 -38.43 -3.16
C ARG A 1073 2.72 -37.49 -4.36
N GLY A 1074 3.10 -36.22 -4.21
CA GLY A 1074 3.02 -35.20 -5.26
C GLY A 1074 1.59 -34.81 -5.67
N ARG A 1075 0.57 -35.21 -4.90
CA ARG A 1075 -0.85 -34.83 -5.14
C ARG A 1075 -1.09 -33.37 -4.79
N VAL A 1076 -0.50 -32.92 -3.68
CA VAL A 1076 -0.42 -31.50 -3.31
C VAL A 1076 0.99 -31.02 -3.58
N ARG A 1077 1.14 -30.10 -4.54
CA ARG A 1077 2.41 -29.41 -4.80
C ARG A 1077 2.62 -28.28 -3.79
N LEU A 1078 3.78 -28.28 -3.14
CA LEU A 1078 4.27 -27.14 -2.37
C LEU A 1078 4.86 -26.07 -3.30
N SER A 1079 4.79 -24.80 -2.87
CA SER A 1079 5.40 -23.65 -3.55
C SER A 1079 6.19 -22.78 -2.56
N PRO A 1080 7.41 -22.31 -2.88
CA PRO A 1080 8.19 -21.48 -1.95
C PRO A 1080 7.49 -20.15 -1.61
N ALA A 1081 7.38 -19.84 -0.33
CA ALA A 1081 6.83 -18.59 0.18
C ALA A 1081 7.88 -17.46 0.09
N TRP A 1082 8.16 -16.98 -1.12
CA TRP A 1082 9.08 -15.85 -1.32
C TRP A 1082 8.64 -14.61 -0.54
N GLY A 1083 9.55 -13.99 0.20
CA GLY A 1083 9.26 -12.86 1.08
C GLY A 1083 8.60 -13.24 2.43
N PHE A 1084 8.74 -14.50 2.87
CA PHE A 1084 8.35 -14.98 4.19
C PHE A 1084 9.56 -15.46 5.01
N GLY A 1085 9.36 -15.58 6.32
CA GLY A 1085 10.36 -16.03 7.28
C GLY A 1085 11.30 -14.91 7.74
N GLY A 1086 11.26 -14.60 9.03
CA GLY A 1086 12.24 -13.72 9.66
C GLY A 1086 13.54 -14.45 10.00
N VAL A 1087 14.56 -13.67 10.32
CA VAL A 1087 15.80 -14.17 10.95
C VAL A 1087 15.60 -14.16 12.46
N ARG A 1088 16.00 -15.24 13.13
CA ARG A 1088 16.02 -15.37 14.59
C ARG A 1088 17.48 -15.25 15.07
N PRO A 1089 17.80 -14.32 15.98
CA PRO A 1089 19.13 -14.22 16.56
C PRO A 1089 19.31 -15.30 17.63
N GLN A 1090 20.14 -16.31 17.37
CA GLN A 1090 20.50 -17.33 18.34
C GLN A 1090 21.81 -16.94 19.03
N LEU A 1091 21.78 -16.70 20.34
CA LEU A 1091 22.97 -16.31 21.10
C LEU A 1091 23.83 -17.53 21.50
N LEU A 1092 25.14 -17.34 21.45
CA LEU A 1092 26.20 -18.25 21.90
C LEU A 1092 27.01 -17.56 23.01
N ASP A 1093 27.08 -18.18 24.18
CA ASP A 1093 27.95 -17.75 25.28
C ASP A 1093 29.32 -18.43 25.17
N THR A 1094 30.38 -17.67 24.90
CA THR A 1094 31.73 -18.23 24.68
C THR A 1094 32.43 -18.64 25.98
N ARG A 1095 31.96 -18.18 27.14
CA ARG A 1095 32.47 -18.57 28.47
C ARG A 1095 31.87 -19.91 28.90
N LYS A 1096 30.57 -20.09 28.68
CA LYS A 1096 29.85 -21.34 29.01
C LYS A 1096 29.90 -22.39 27.89
N LYS A 1097 30.25 -21.98 26.66
CA LYS A 1097 30.20 -22.78 25.43
C LYS A 1097 28.81 -23.35 25.14
N THR A 1098 27.78 -22.55 25.36
CA THR A 1098 26.37 -22.98 25.21
C THR A 1098 25.55 -21.98 24.40
N LEU A 1099 24.56 -22.49 23.67
CA LEU A 1099 23.51 -21.68 23.06
C LEU A 1099 22.49 -21.26 24.11
N LEU A 1100 22.20 -19.96 24.21
CA LEU A 1100 21.24 -19.42 25.17
C LEU A 1100 19.80 -19.57 24.64
N MET A 1101 18.93 -20.18 25.44
CA MET A 1101 17.56 -20.56 25.05
C MET A 1101 16.52 -19.60 25.65
N GLY A 1102 15.70 -18.96 24.82
CA GLY A 1102 14.67 -18.01 25.25
C GLY A 1102 15.14 -16.55 25.27
N ALA A 1103 14.38 -15.67 25.91
CA ALA A 1103 14.63 -14.22 25.90
C ALA A 1103 15.97 -13.87 26.57
N GLY A 1104 16.92 -13.32 25.79
CA GLY A 1104 18.18 -12.79 26.27
C GLY A 1104 18.05 -11.31 26.65
N LYS A 1105 18.43 -10.97 27.88
CA LYS A 1105 18.45 -9.58 28.37
C LYS A 1105 19.85 -9.29 28.92
N ILE A 1106 20.57 -8.38 28.27
CA ILE A 1106 21.89 -7.93 28.70
C ILE A 1106 21.69 -6.68 29.55
N ILE A 1107 22.20 -6.74 30.79
CA ILE A 1107 22.31 -5.61 31.71
C ILE A 1107 23.70 -5.78 32.36
N GLU A 1108 24.54 -4.76 32.23
CA GLU A 1108 25.92 -4.76 32.71
C GLU A 1108 26.02 -3.64 33.77
N PRO A 1109 26.55 -3.89 35.00
CA PRO A 1109 26.57 -2.89 36.09
C PRO A 1109 27.25 -1.56 35.76
N GLU A 1110 28.09 -1.54 34.74
CA GLU A 1110 28.79 -0.36 34.20
C GLU A 1110 27.87 0.64 33.50
N VAL A 1111 26.66 0.22 33.07
CA VAL A 1111 25.64 1.06 32.42
C VAL A 1111 24.24 0.80 32.99
N PRO A 1112 23.98 1.15 34.27
CA PRO A 1112 22.73 0.79 34.97
C PRO A 1112 21.47 1.44 34.39
N ASN A 1113 21.64 2.46 33.54
CA ASN A 1113 20.61 3.17 32.78
C ASN A 1113 20.32 2.54 31.39
N MET A 1114 20.90 1.37 31.07
CA MET A 1114 20.74 0.71 29.77
C MET A 1114 20.33 -0.77 29.88
N ILE A 1115 19.41 -1.20 29.01
CA ILE A 1115 19.01 -2.61 28.86
C ILE A 1115 19.02 -2.99 27.38
N PHE A 1116 19.69 -4.09 27.01
CA PHE A 1116 19.68 -4.62 25.64
C PHE A 1116 18.86 -5.92 25.59
N ASN A 1117 17.67 -5.81 25.01
CA ASN A 1117 16.72 -6.90 24.77
C ASN A 1117 17.02 -7.59 23.44
N ILE A 1118 17.33 -8.88 23.49
CA ILE A 1118 17.52 -9.78 22.35
C ILE A 1118 16.54 -10.94 22.56
N THR A 1119 15.41 -10.92 21.85
CA THR A 1119 14.27 -11.79 22.18
C THR A 1119 14.06 -12.95 21.18
N PRO A 1120 14.71 -14.11 21.36
CA PRO A 1120 14.32 -15.37 20.72
C PRO A 1120 12.86 -15.75 20.92
N SER A 1121 12.39 -16.70 20.11
CA SER A 1121 11.03 -17.26 20.22
C SER A 1121 10.82 -17.90 21.61
N PRO A 1122 9.67 -17.68 22.28
CA PRO A 1122 8.44 -17.02 21.83
C PRO A 1122 8.33 -15.53 22.22
N GLY A 1123 9.38 -14.73 22.01
CA GLY A 1123 9.46 -13.31 22.40
C GLY A 1123 8.26 -12.41 22.05
N ALA A 1124 7.57 -12.68 20.94
CA ALA A 1124 6.36 -11.94 20.56
C ALA A 1124 5.12 -12.31 21.41
N THR A 1125 5.04 -13.53 21.93
CA THR A 1125 3.99 -13.96 22.86
C THR A 1125 4.20 -13.36 24.25
N VAL A 1126 5.46 -13.31 24.71
CA VAL A 1126 5.83 -12.85 26.06
C VAL A 1126 6.19 -11.36 26.12
N CYS A 1127 5.75 -10.56 25.15
CA CYS A 1127 6.12 -9.15 25.01
C CYS A 1127 5.66 -8.31 26.22
N LEU A 1128 4.42 -8.51 26.70
CA LEU A 1128 3.88 -7.80 27.87
C LEU A 1128 4.58 -8.20 29.18
N ALA A 1129 4.93 -9.48 29.35
CA ALA A 1129 5.72 -9.93 30.51
C ALA A 1129 7.11 -9.28 30.53
N SER A 1130 7.76 -9.22 29.36
CA SER A 1130 9.05 -8.56 29.17
C SER A 1130 8.95 -7.06 29.47
N ALA A 1131 7.90 -6.41 28.96
CA ALA A 1131 7.62 -4.99 29.15
C ALA A 1131 7.35 -4.62 30.62
N LEU A 1132 6.59 -5.43 31.36
CA LEU A 1132 6.37 -5.23 32.80
C LEU A 1132 7.69 -5.42 33.59
N SER A 1133 8.48 -6.43 33.24
CA SER A 1133 9.80 -6.71 33.82
C SER A 1133 10.82 -5.59 33.57
N ASP A 1134 10.76 -4.93 32.40
CA ASP A 1134 11.58 -3.75 32.08
C ASP A 1134 11.05 -2.46 32.70
N ALA A 1135 9.74 -2.23 32.70
CA ALA A 1135 9.14 -1.02 33.27
C ALA A 1135 9.38 -0.90 34.77
N LEU A 1136 9.30 -2.00 35.53
CA LEU A 1136 9.66 -2.01 36.96
C LEU A 1136 11.11 -1.59 37.19
N ARG A 1137 12.04 -2.07 36.35
CA ARG A 1137 13.47 -1.71 36.44
C ARG A 1137 13.76 -0.27 36.04
N ILE A 1138 13.01 0.27 35.07
CA ILE A 1138 13.05 1.69 34.72
C ILE A 1138 12.53 2.52 35.92
N CYS A 1139 11.43 2.11 36.55
CA CYS A 1139 10.88 2.78 37.73
C CYS A 1139 11.88 2.80 38.90
N ASP A 1140 12.45 1.65 39.25
CA ASP A 1140 13.48 1.49 40.28
C ASP A 1140 14.71 2.39 40.03
N ASN A 1141 15.10 2.57 38.76
CA ASN A 1141 16.25 3.38 38.38
C ASN A 1141 15.96 4.89 38.34
N LEU A 1142 14.82 5.29 37.76
CA LEU A 1142 14.45 6.70 37.57
C LEU A 1142 13.78 7.34 38.80
N GLY A 1143 13.43 6.54 39.81
CA GLY A 1143 12.67 6.97 40.99
C GLY A 1143 11.19 7.22 40.70
N ALA A 1144 10.62 6.48 39.74
CA ALA A 1144 9.27 6.66 39.21
C ALA A 1144 8.27 5.67 39.85
N GLU A 1145 7.02 6.08 40.06
CA GLU A 1145 5.97 5.23 40.62
C GLU A 1145 5.41 4.23 39.59
N PHE A 1146 4.92 3.07 40.06
CA PHE A 1146 4.33 2.02 39.24
C PHE A 1146 2.95 1.61 39.78
N ASP A 1147 1.92 1.61 38.93
CA ASP A 1147 0.53 1.32 39.31
C ASP A 1147 0.20 -0.17 39.19
N TYR A 1148 0.47 -0.89 40.29
CA TYR A 1148 0.13 -2.30 40.47
C TYR A 1148 -1.38 -2.57 40.45
N ASP A 1149 -2.23 -1.63 40.86
CA ASP A 1149 -3.68 -1.82 40.93
C ASP A 1149 -4.32 -1.70 39.54
N GLU A 1150 -3.81 -0.79 38.71
CA GLU A 1150 -4.20 -0.64 37.30
C GLU A 1150 -3.74 -1.83 36.44
N VAL A 1151 -2.55 -2.41 36.70
CA VAL A 1151 -2.15 -3.70 36.09
C VAL A 1151 -3.10 -4.82 36.50
N MET A 1152 -3.46 -4.92 37.78
CA MET A 1152 -4.46 -5.89 38.25
C MET A 1152 -5.84 -5.63 37.64
N ARG A 1153 -6.22 -4.37 37.36
CA ARG A 1153 -7.52 -4.02 36.78
C ARG A 1153 -7.64 -4.35 35.29
N LEU A 1154 -6.57 -4.13 34.50
CA LEU A 1154 -6.59 -4.36 33.05
C LEU A 1154 -6.09 -5.75 32.62
N LEU A 1155 -5.07 -6.28 33.30
CA LEU A 1155 -4.42 -7.55 32.96
C LEU A 1155 -4.71 -8.67 33.99
N ALA A 1156 -5.49 -8.40 35.05
CA ALA A 1156 -5.90 -9.37 36.07
C ALA A 1156 -4.73 -10.17 36.71
N VAL A 1157 -3.55 -9.55 36.78
CA VAL A 1157 -2.34 -10.11 37.39
C VAL A 1157 -1.93 -9.25 38.58
N ASN A 1158 -1.91 -9.85 39.77
CA ASN A 1158 -1.47 -9.19 40.99
C ASN A 1158 0.05 -9.26 41.13
N LEU A 1159 0.77 -8.28 40.59
CA LEU A 1159 2.23 -8.19 40.71
C LEU A 1159 2.73 -7.88 42.13
N ARG A 1160 1.85 -7.64 43.11
CA ARG A 1160 2.22 -7.55 44.54
C ARG A 1160 2.31 -8.91 45.23
N ASP A 1161 1.82 -9.99 44.62
CA ASP A 1161 2.02 -11.36 45.09
C ASP A 1161 3.39 -11.86 44.58
N PRO A 1162 4.37 -12.22 45.45
CA PRO A 1162 5.70 -12.61 45.02
C PRO A 1162 5.73 -13.86 44.11
N CYS A 1163 4.81 -14.80 44.32
CA CYS A 1163 4.76 -16.03 43.52
C CYS A 1163 4.17 -15.76 42.13
N VAL A 1164 3.19 -14.86 42.02
CA VAL A 1164 2.65 -14.39 40.74
C VAL A 1164 3.69 -13.54 40.01
N ALA A 1165 4.39 -12.65 40.71
CA ALA A 1165 5.47 -11.83 40.16
C ALA A 1165 6.62 -12.69 39.63
N GLU A 1166 7.08 -13.71 40.37
CA GLU A 1166 8.09 -14.65 39.88
C GLU A 1166 7.62 -15.42 38.63
N LEU A 1167 6.39 -15.96 38.65
CA LEU A 1167 5.83 -16.75 37.56
C LEU A 1167 5.66 -15.95 36.25
N VAL A 1168 5.41 -14.65 36.35
CA VAL A 1168 5.15 -13.77 35.20
C VAL A 1168 6.41 -13.04 34.72
N LEU A 1169 7.29 -12.58 35.62
CA LEU A 1169 8.41 -11.69 35.29
C LEU A 1169 9.76 -12.42 35.08
N THR A 1170 9.80 -13.75 35.21
CA THR A 1170 11.00 -14.60 35.06
C THR A 1170 10.80 -15.81 34.14
#